data_AF-A0AB36WVM8-F1
#
_entry.id   AF-A0AB36WVM8-F1
#
_cell.length_a   1.000
_cell.length_b   1.000
_cell.length_c   1.000
_cell.angle_alpha   90.00
_cell.angle_beta   90.00
_cell.angle_gamma   90.00
#
_symmetry.space_group_name_H-M   'P 1'
#
loop_
_entity.id
_entity.type
_entity.pdbx_description
1 polymer ?
#
loop_
_entity_poly.entity_id
_entity_poly.type
_entity_poly.pdbx_seq_one_letter_code
_entity_poly.pdbx_strand_id
1 'polypeptide(L)'
;MNDKSVSKSTSQLATLIQMGKEQGYLTYAEVNDQLPDSITESDQIEDIVQMLTDVGIKIFESAPDADDILMNDDSSDDDMAADEAAAVLASVETEPGRTTDPVRMYMREMGTVDLLTREGEIAIAKRIEEGIRDVQHAMSYWPGTVQFVLDEYQKVQDGEKKLSDVITGFLDPETEEDKIAAQEAKEAAKEERERIKEEKENPPVIKAKVNAKAAALDNDDEDEDDVEDEAEEETSGLDPEEVRLRLEEIEHLFIKAKQALLDYGRGSVQADTAYALLAERFMMLKLNNRLSDQVMAIMHDVYDDVRKQERQIMRLVIRRGRMPREEFRKTFPSNETNVDWLIERIKGKPAFAGTLEKVTDDVILLQRRIRDYEQQLDMKIHDMKDVARRMAVGEAKARRAKKEMVEANLRLVISIAKKYTNRGLQFLDLIQEGNIGLMKAVDKFEYRRGYKFSTYATWWIRQAITRSIADQARTIRIPVHMIETINKINRVSRQLLQEMGREPTPEELGERLEMDEVKVRKVLKIAKEPISMETPIGDDEDSHLGDFIEDGTISSPVDDATAAGLQEATRDVLGNLTEREARVLKMRFGIDMPTDHTLEEVGKQFDVTRERIRQIEAKALRKLRHPSRSEHLRSFLEND
;
A
#
# COMPACT_ATOMS: atom_id res chain seq x y z
N MET A 1 -23.27 42.19 -4.80
CA MET A 1 -23.18 42.45 -6.25
C MET A 1 -23.21 41.17 -7.10
N ASN A 2 -23.18 39.95 -6.51
CA ASN A 2 -23.19 38.68 -7.25
C ASN A 2 -24.54 38.20 -7.80
N ASP A 3 -25.67 38.81 -7.43
CA ASP A 3 -27.00 38.24 -7.73
C ASP A 3 -27.50 38.51 -9.18
N LYS A 4 -26.89 39.50 -9.87
CA LYS A 4 -27.28 39.87 -11.24
C LYS A 4 -26.50 39.15 -12.35
N SER A 5 -25.34 38.56 -12.03
CA SER A 5 -24.55 37.79 -13.01
C SER A 5 -25.11 36.38 -13.17
N VAL A 6 -25.55 35.75 -12.08
CA VAL A 6 -26.08 34.36 -12.05
C VAL A 6 -27.41 34.24 -12.82
N SER A 7 -28.26 35.27 -12.80
CA SER A 7 -29.51 35.27 -13.59
C SER A 7 -29.28 35.46 -15.09
N LYS A 8 -28.07 35.85 -15.51
CA LYS A 8 -27.74 36.15 -16.90
C LYS A 8 -27.10 34.94 -17.59
N SER A 9 -26.27 34.17 -16.86
CA SER A 9 -25.64 32.92 -17.34
C SER A 9 -26.65 31.81 -17.62
N THR A 10 -27.59 31.59 -16.69
CA THR A 10 -28.70 30.62 -16.85
C THR A 10 -29.57 30.89 -18.09
N SER A 11 -29.66 32.15 -18.51
CA SER A 11 -30.36 32.52 -19.75
C SER A 11 -29.55 32.19 -21.01
N GLN A 12 -28.21 32.21 -20.94
CA GLN A 12 -27.29 32.01 -22.08
C GLN A 12 -27.19 30.52 -22.46
N LEU A 13 -27.05 29.64 -21.46
CA LEU A 13 -26.96 28.20 -21.70
C LEU A 13 -28.30 27.62 -22.22
N ALA A 14 -29.42 28.14 -21.73
CA ALA A 14 -30.74 27.86 -22.28
C ALA A 14 -30.91 28.37 -23.73
N THR A 15 -30.28 29.50 -24.10
CA THR A 15 -30.29 29.97 -25.49
C THR A 15 -29.42 29.09 -26.39
N LEU A 16 -28.28 28.59 -25.89
CA LEU A 16 -27.41 27.66 -26.60
C LEU A 16 -28.13 26.35 -26.92
N ILE A 17 -28.84 25.76 -25.94
CA ILE A 17 -29.63 24.55 -26.15
C ILE A 17 -30.75 24.78 -27.17
N GLN A 18 -31.42 25.94 -27.12
CA GLN A 18 -32.45 26.29 -28.10
C GLN A 18 -31.86 26.44 -29.51
N MET A 19 -30.71 27.12 -29.65
CA MET A 19 -30.02 27.27 -30.94
C MET A 19 -29.57 25.92 -31.50
N GLY A 20 -29.01 25.04 -30.67
CA GLY A 20 -28.59 23.70 -31.08
C GLY A 20 -29.77 22.80 -31.48
N LYS A 21 -30.93 22.92 -30.81
CA LYS A 21 -32.16 22.22 -31.22
C LYS A 21 -32.75 22.75 -32.52
N GLU A 22 -32.64 24.05 -32.79
CA GLU A 22 -33.16 24.66 -34.03
C GLU A 22 -32.25 24.37 -35.24
N GLN A 23 -30.93 24.31 -35.03
CA GLN A 23 -29.95 24.08 -36.10
C GLN A 23 -29.62 22.59 -36.32
N GLY A 24 -29.86 21.74 -35.32
CA GLY A 24 -29.51 20.31 -35.37
C GLY A 24 -28.01 20.04 -35.19
N TYR A 25 -27.19 21.08 -35.06
CA TYR A 25 -25.77 21.00 -34.77
C TYR A 25 -25.30 22.26 -34.02
N LEU A 26 -24.12 22.18 -33.38
CA LEU A 26 -23.40 23.32 -32.81
C LEU A 26 -21.93 23.24 -33.20
N THR A 27 -21.26 24.38 -33.33
CA THR A 27 -19.79 24.41 -33.52
C THR A 27 -19.05 24.65 -32.21
N TYR A 28 -17.82 24.15 -32.08
CA TYR A 28 -16.97 24.43 -30.90
C TYR A 28 -16.78 25.93 -30.63
N ALA A 29 -16.74 26.75 -31.70
CA ALA A 29 -16.64 28.21 -31.57
C ALA A 29 -17.91 28.83 -30.95
N GLU A 30 -19.09 28.39 -31.37
CA GLU A 30 -20.37 28.88 -30.84
C GLU A 30 -20.61 28.45 -29.39
N VAL A 31 -20.19 27.23 -29.04
CA VAL A 31 -20.21 26.76 -27.65
C VAL A 31 -19.28 27.64 -26.79
N ASN A 32 -18.04 27.87 -27.24
CA ASN A 32 -17.07 28.67 -26.49
C ASN A 32 -17.46 30.16 -26.35
N ASP A 33 -18.10 30.74 -27.36
CA ASP A 33 -18.53 32.15 -27.34
C ASP A 33 -19.74 32.41 -26.41
N GLN A 34 -20.57 31.39 -26.16
CA GLN A 34 -21.76 31.49 -25.30
C GLN A 34 -21.53 31.00 -23.86
N LEU A 35 -20.40 30.32 -23.61
CA LEU A 35 -20.01 29.92 -22.26
C LEU A 35 -19.59 31.15 -21.41
N PRO A 36 -19.99 31.22 -20.13
CA PRO A 36 -19.55 32.30 -19.24
C PRO A 36 -18.03 32.32 -19.03
N ASP A 37 -17.43 33.52 -18.92
CA ASP A 37 -15.99 33.72 -18.60
C ASP A 37 -15.53 33.02 -17.29
N SER A 38 -16.45 32.53 -16.46
CA SER A 38 -16.15 31.75 -15.25
C SER A 38 -15.76 30.30 -15.53
N ILE A 39 -16.15 29.75 -16.68
CA ILE A 39 -15.81 28.38 -17.11
C ILE A 39 -14.57 28.50 -17.99
N THR A 40 -13.40 28.36 -17.36
CA THR A 40 -12.10 28.44 -18.05
C THR A 40 -11.40 27.08 -18.11
N GLU A 41 -11.98 26.06 -17.48
CA GLU A 41 -11.39 24.72 -17.38
C GLU A 41 -11.82 23.86 -18.58
N SER A 42 -10.85 23.32 -19.34
CA SER A 42 -11.11 22.45 -20.50
C SER A 42 -12.02 21.27 -20.19
N ASP A 43 -11.80 20.60 -19.05
CA ASP A 43 -12.56 19.42 -18.62
C ASP A 43 -14.06 19.76 -18.41
N GLN A 44 -14.36 20.96 -17.90
CA GLN A 44 -15.74 21.42 -17.76
C GLN A 44 -16.40 21.69 -19.11
N ILE A 45 -15.62 22.14 -20.10
CA ILE A 45 -16.09 22.36 -21.47
C ILE A 45 -16.38 21.01 -22.12
N GLU A 46 -15.49 20.02 -21.98
CA GLU A 46 -15.71 18.65 -22.46
C GLU A 46 -16.93 17.99 -21.82
N ASP A 47 -17.11 18.13 -20.50
CA ASP A 47 -18.30 17.66 -19.79
C ASP A 47 -19.58 18.29 -20.37
N ILE A 48 -19.57 19.59 -20.67
CA ILE A 48 -20.71 20.29 -21.28
C ILE A 48 -20.95 19.82 -22.72
N VAL A 49 -19.89 19.60 -23.50
CA VAL A 49 -19.95 19.06 -24.87
C VAL A 49 -20.53 17.65 -24.87
N GLN A 50 -20.12 16.79 -23.93
CA GLN A 50 -20.68 15.46 -23.75
C GLN A 50 -22.17 15.53 -23.37
N MET A 51 -22.54 16.39 -22.41
CA MET A 51 -23.95 16.57 -22.03
C MET A 51 -24.81 17.09 -23.19
N LEU A 52 -24.29 18.01 -24.03
CA LEU A 52 -24.98 18.49 -25.22
C LEU A 52 -25.16 17.38 -26.26
N THR A 53 -24.16 16.49 -26.39
CA THR A 53 -24.23 15.31 -27.25
C THR A 53 -25.26 14.31 -26.74
N ASP A 54 -25.34 14.09 -25.43
CA ASP A 54 -26.33 13.21 -24.79
C ASP A 54 -27.78 13.76 -24.92
N VAL A 55 -27.93 15.08 -25.03
CA VAL A 55 -29.21 15.76 -25.35
C VAL A 55 -29.59 15.61 -26.84
N GLY A 56 -28.72 15.04 -27.66
CA GLY A 56 -28.94 14.80 -29.09
C GLY A 56 -28.45 15.93 -30.00
N ILE A 57 -27.63 16.88 -29.50
CA ILE A 57 -27.05 17.94 -30.32
C ILE A 57 -25.63 17.55 -30.72
N LYS A 58 -25.39 17.31 -32.01
CA LYS A 58 -24.06 16.97 -32.53
C LYS A 58 -23.17 18.21 -32.60
N ILE A 59 -21.93 18.08 -32.11
CA ILE A 59 -20.95 19.18 -32.07
C ILE A 59 -19.87 18.92 -33.12
N PHE A 60 -19.61 19.91 -33.97
CA PHE A 60 -18.60 19.83 -35.03
C PHE A 60 -17.50 20.90 -34.85
N GLU A 61 -16.28 20.63 -35.32
CA GLU A 61 -15.20 21.63 -35.35
C GLU A 61 -15.47 22.74 -36.38
N SER A 62 -16.10 22.40 -37.51
CA SER A 62 -16.54 23.33 -38.55
C SER A 62 -17.98 23.02 -38.94
N ALA A 63 -18.70 24.03 -39.46
CA ALA A 63 -20.09 23.85 -39.86
C ALA A 63 -20.20 22.75 -40.93
N PRO A 64 -21.00 21.69 -40.72
CA PRO A 64 -21.15 20.60 -41.67
C PRO A 64 -21.89 21.06 -42.94
N ASP A 65 -21.61 20.42 -44.07
CA ASP A 65 -22.32 20.68 -45.32
C ASP A 65 -23.76 20.14 -45.25
N ALA A 66 -24.68 20.73 -46.02
CA ALA A 66 -26.10 20.42 -45.96
C ALA A 66 -26.45 18.93 -46.21
N ASP A 67 -25.59 18.21 -46.92
CA ASP A 67 -25.74 16.77 -47.19
C ASP A 67 -25.36 15.90 -45.96
N ASP A 68 -24.40 16.35 -45.12
CA ASP A 68 -23.98 15.64 -43.91
C ASP A 68 -25.00 15.75 -42.77
N ILE A 69 -25.77 16.84 -42.75
CA ILE A 69 -26.88 17.06 -41.81
C ILE A 69 -28.05 16.10 -42.13
N LEU A 70 -28.31 15.85 -43.42
CA LEU A 70 -29.41 15.00 -43.89
C LEU A 70 -29.13 13.49 -43.74
N MET A 71 -27.86 13.07 -43.83
CA MET A 71 -27.46 11.66 -43.70
C MET A 71 -27.41 11.16 -42.25
N ASN A 72 -27.45 12.06 -41.27
CA ASN A 72 -27.17 11.80 -39.86
C ASN A 72 -28.38 11.98 -38.93
N ASP A 73 -29.60 12.06 -39.47
CA ASP A 73 -30.86 12.24 -38.74
C ASP A 73 -31.30 10.94 -38.02
N ASP A 74 -30.53 10.53 -37.00
CA ASP A 74 -30.98 9.59 -35.98
C ASP A 74 -31.72 10.38 -34.90
N SER A 75 -33.03 10.53 -35.08
CA SER A 75 -33.93 11.14 -34.09
C SER A 75 -34.21 10.16 -32.95
N SER A 76 -33.35 10.13 -31.93
CA SER A 76 -33.72 9.63 -30.61
C SER A 76 -34.40 10.77 -29.82
N ASP A 77 -35.72 10.85 -29.95
CA ASP A 77 -36.58 11.83 -29.26
C ASP A 77 -36.74 11.41 -27.78
N ASP A 78 -35.69 11.58 -26.98
CA ASP A 78 -35.69 11.28 -25.54
C ASP A 78 -35.79 12.60 -24.73
N ASP A 79 -36.96 13.23 -24.78
CA ASP A 79 -37.27 14.48 -24.04
C ASP A 79 -36.99 14.37 -22.52
N MET A 80 -36.93 13.16 -21.95
CA MET A 80 -36.54 12.94 -20.55
C MET A 80 -35.06 13.24 -20.27
N ALA A 81 -34.15 13.04 -21.24
CA ALA A 81 -32.73 13.34 -21.09
C ALA A 81 -32.47 14.86 -21.10
N ALA A 82 -33.31 15.63 -21.80
CA ALA A 82 -33.17 17.08 -21.91
C ALA A 82 -33.44 17.83 -20.59
N ASP A 83 -34.46 17.41 -19.83
CA ASP A 83 -34.79 18.02 -18.53
C ASP A 83 -33.74 17.67 -17.44
N GLU A 84 -33.20 16.46 -17.49
CA GLU A 84 -32.14 16.01 -16.58
C GLU A 84 -30.81 16.72 -16.89
N ALA A 85 -30.42 16.82 -18.17
CA ALA A 85 -29.23 17.55 -18.59
C ALA A 85 -29.32 19.05 -18.28
N ALA A 86 -30.49 19.68 -18.48
CA ALA A 86 -30.69 21.09 -18.13
C ALA A 86 -30.58 21.34 -16.61
N ALA A 87 -31.09 20.42 -15.78
CA ALA A 87 -30.95 20.51 -14.33
C ALA A 87 -29.49 20.31 -13.86
N VAL A 88 -28.75 19.41 -14.51
CA VAL A 88 -27.33 19.19 -14.23
C VAL A 88 -26.49 20.40 -14.64
N LEU A 89 -26.71 20.96 -15.84
CA LEU A 89 -26.00 22.16 -16.32
C LEU A 89 -26.26 23.36 -15.40
N ALA A 90 -27.49 23.55 -14.93
CA ALA A 90 -27.82 24.58 -13.94
C ALA A 90 -27.11 24.36 -12.58
N SER A 91 -26.87 23.10 -12.19
CA SER A 91 -26.13 22.77 -10.97
C SER A 91 -24.61 22.97 -11.11
N VAL A 92 -24.05 22.72 -12.30
CA VAL A 92 -22.63 22.95 -12.61
C VAL A 92 -22.28 24.43 -12.49
N GLU A 93 -23.20 25.34 -12.85
CA GLU A 93 -23.02 26.79 -12.69
C GLU A 93 -23.05 27.25 -11.21
N THR A 94 -23.80 26.56 -10.34
CA THR A 94 -23.94 26.98 -8.94
C THR A 94 -22.70 26.72 -8.06
N GLU A 95 -21.79 25.85 -8.50
CA GLU A 95 -20.53 25.54 -7.79
C GLU A 95 -19.29 25.89 -8.64
N PRO A 96 -18.86 27.17 -8.65
CA PRO A 96 -17.60 27.54 -9.28
C PRO A 96 -16.44 26.76 -8.63
N GLY A 97 -15.76 25.94 -9.44
CA GLY A 97 -14.68 25.06 -9.01
C GLY A 97 -15.03 23.57 -8.87
N ARG A 98 -16.20 23.12 -9.35
CA ARG A 98 -16.49 21.69 -9.49
C ARG A 98 -15.59 21.10 -10.59
N THR A 99 -14.60 20.31 -10.22
CA THR A 99 -13.70 19.60 -11.15
C THR A 99 -13.88 18.09 -10.98
N THR A 100 -13.84 17.37 -12.08
CA THR A 100 -13.89 15.91 -12.12
C THR A 100 -12.50 15.27 -11.96
N ASP A 101 -11.42 16.04 -12.16
CA ASP A 101 -10.04 15.58 -11.99
C ASP A 101 -9.66 15.43 -10.50
N PRO A 102 -9.40 14.21 -10.01
CA PRO A 102 -8.99 13.98 -8.63
C PRO A 102 -7.68 14.68 -8.26
N VAL A 103 -6.77 14.92 -9.22
CA VAL A 103 -5.52 15.66 -8.99
C VAL A 103 -5.82 17.10 -8.57
N ARG A 104 -6.73 17.77 -9.28
CA ARG A 104 -7.12 19.15 -8.95
C ARG A 104 -7.85 19.23 -7.61
N MET A 105 -8.75 18.28 -7.34
CA MET A 105 -9.41 18.18 -6.02
C MET A 105 -8.38 18.11 -4.90
N TYR A 106 -7.38 17.24 -5.06
CA TYR A 106 -6.30 17.07 -4.09
C TYR A 106 -5.44 18.33 -3.93
N MET A 107 -5.05 18.97 -5.03
CA MET A 107 -4.27 20.22 -5.00
C MET A 107 -5.01 21.34 -4.27
N ARG A 108 -6.34 21.43 -4.45
CA ARG A 108 -7.19 22.41 -3.77
C ARG A 108 -7.27 22.15 -2.26
N GLU A 109 -7.53 20.91 -1.85
CA GLU A 109 -7.59 20.54 -0.43
C GLU A 109 -6.25 20.78 0.26
N MET A 110 -5.15 20.35 -0.34
CA MET A 110 -3.81 20.62 0.16
C MET A 110 -3.51 22.12 0.22
N GLY A 111 -4.00 22.89 -0.76
CA GLY A 111 -3.83 24.34 -0.83
C GLY A 111 -4.36 25.09 0.39
N THR A 112 -5.31 24.51 1.14
CA THR A 112 -5.90 25.11 2.34
C THR A 112 -4.98 25.13 3.56
N VAL A 113 -3.94 24.28 3.59
CA VAL A 113 -3.02 24.16 4.72
C VAL A 113 -1.82 25.06 4.52
N ASP A 114 -1.48 25.87 5.52
CA ASP A 114 -0.33 26.79 5.45
C ASP A 114 1.03 26.05 5.51
N LEU A 115 2.07 26.69 4.95
CA LEU A 115 3.45 26.20 5.03
C LEU A 115 4.00 26.39 6.44
N LEU A 116 4.73 25.38 6.94
CA LEU A 116 5.32 25.42 8.27
C LEU A 116 6.70 26.11 8.27
N THR A 117 6.99 26.88 9.30
CA THR A 117 8.33 27.42 9.55
C THR A 117 9.18 26.38 10.29
N ARG A 118 10.52 26.54 10.28
CA ARG A 118 11.43 25.66 11.05
C ARG A 118 11.08 25.60 12.55
N GLU A 119 10.66 26.73 13.12
CA GLU A 119 10.23 26.78 14.52
C GLU A 119 8.93 26.02 14.74
N GLY A 120 8.01 26.11 13.77
CA GLY A 120 6.79 25.30 13.74
C GLY A 120 7.08 23.80 13.65
N GLU A 121 8.03 23.37 12.82
CA GLU A 121 8.46 21.96 12.70
C GLU A 121 8.93 21.42 14.06
N ILE A 122 9.78 22.18 14.75
CA ILE A 122 10.31 21.82 16.07
C ILE A 122 9.18 21.80 17.12
N ALA A 123 8.26 22.75 17.08
CA ALA A 123 7.13 22.80 18.01
C ALA A 123 6.21 21.59 17.84
N ILE A 124 5.93 21.16 16.60
CA ILE A 124 5.14 19.96 16.34
C ILE A 124 5.90 18.71 16.76
N ALA A 125 7.19 18.60 16.46
CA ALA A 125 8.03 17.47 16.90
C ALA A 125 8.04 17.33 18.44
N LYS A 126 8.17 18.45 19.17
CA LYS A 126 8.06 18.47 20.64
C LYS A 126 6.70 18.00 21.14
N ARG A 127 5.61 18.40 20.46
CA ARG A 127 4.24 17.92 20.78
C ARG A 127 4.05 16.42 20.52
N ILE A 128 4.71 15.88 19.49
CA ILE A 128 4.72 14.43 19.21
C ILE A 128 5.44 13.70 20.35
N GLU A 129 6.65 14.13 20.71
CA GLU A 129 7.41 13.54 21.82
C GLU A 129 6.66 13.63 23.16
N GLU A 130 5.99 14.76 23.43
CA GLU A 130 5.18 14.93 24.63
C GLU A 130 3.98 13.96 24.65
N GLY A 131 3.31 13.76 23.51
CA GLY A 131 2.23 12.76 23.41
C GLY A 131 2.71 11.33 23.61
N ILE A 132 3.90 10.98 23.09
CA ILE A 132 4.53 9.67 23.32
C ILE A 132 4.91 9.50 24.80
N ARG A 133 5.47 10.55 25.42
CA ARG A 133 5.77 10.57 26.86
C ARG A 133 4.53 10.41 27.73
N ASP A 134 3.42 11.08 27.38
CA ASP A 134 2.13 10.94 28.06
C ASP A 134 1.62 9.49 27.98
N VAL A 135 1.81 8.83 26.84
CA VAL A 135 1.48 7.41 26.64
C VAL A 135 2.36 6.52 27.50
N GLN A 136 3.69 6.66 27.44
CA GLN A 136 4.63 5.86 28.27
C GLN A 136 4.37 6.06 29.77
N HIS A 137 4.08 7.30 30.19
CA HIS A 137 3.69 7.59 31.56
C HIS A 137 2.42 6.82 31.92
N ALA A 138 1.36 6.83 31.10
CA ALA A 138 0.14 6.06 31.36
C ALA A 138 0.39 4.53 31.39
N MET A 139 1.24 4.02 30.50
CA MET A 139 1.62 2.60 30.42
C MET A 139 2.22 2.08 31.73
N SER A 140 3.00 2.90 32.44
CA SER A 140 3.64 2.50 33.70
C SER A 140 2.66 2.20 34.84
N TYR A 141 1.46 2.78 34.81
CA TYR A 141 0.40 2.54 35.81
C TYR A 141 -0.42 1.28 35.49
N TRP A 142 -0.33 0.76 34.27
CA TRP A 142 -1.06 -0.44 33.89
C TRP A 142 -0.32 -1.70 34.38
N PRO A 143 -1.01 -2.59 35.13
CA PRO A 143 -0.41 -3.81 35.64
C PRO A 143 0.10 -4.72 34.52
N GLY A 144 1.33 -5.23 34.65
CA GLY A 144 1.94 -6.15 33.69
C GLY A 144 2.68 -5.48 32.53
N THR A 145 2.46 -4.19 32.25
CA THR A 145 3.14 -3.50 31.14
C THR A 145 4.64 -3.39 31.34
N VAL A 146 5.08 -2.85 32.50
CA VAL A 146 6.51 -2.71 32.81
C VAL A 146 7.18 -4.09 32.91
N GLN A 147 6.49 -5.07 33.49
CA GLN A 147 6.97 -6.45 33.54
C GLN A 147 7.20 -7.01 32.14
N PHE A 148 6.26 -6.82 31.21
CA PHE A 148 6.40 -7.29 29.83
C PHE A 148 7.62 -6.69 29.12
N VAL A 149 7.90 -5.40 29.33
CA VAL A 149 9.10 -4.75 28.78
C VAL A 149 10.38 -5.33 29.38
N LEU A 150 10.40 -5.58 30.70
CA LEU A 150 11.54 -6.21 31.38
C LEU A 150 11.75 -7.66 30.91
N ASP A 151 10.68 -8.43 30.72
CA ASP A 151 10.75 -9.81 30.22
C ASP A 151 11.28 -9.85 28.78
N GLU A 152 10.89 -8.89 27.95
CA GLU A 152 11.42 -8.74 26.58
C GLU A 152 12.89 -8.33 26.58
N TYR A 153 13.33 -7.53 27.54
CA TYR A 153 14.75 -7.23 27.74
C TYR A 153 15.53 -8.45 28.24
N GLN A 154 14.95 -9.28 29.10
CA GLN A 154 15.59 -10.52 29.56
C GLN A 154 15.91 -11.44 28.36
N LYS A 155 15.00 -11.55 27.39
CA LYS A 155 15.26 -12.31 26.15
C LYS A 155 16.40 -11.76 25.31
N VAL A 156 16.65 -10.44 25.39
CA VAL A 156 17.84 -9.83 24.77
C VAL A 156 19.11 -10.25 25.52
N GLN A 157 19.07 -10.31 26.86
CA GLN A 157 20.21 -10.82 27.67
C GLN A 157 20.48 -12.30 27.39
N ASP A 158 19.44 -13.09 27.17
CA ASP A 158 19.53 -14.52 26.86
C ASP A 158 20.01 -14.78 25.40
N GLY A 159 20.12 -13.72 24.59
CA GLY A 159 20.58 -13.79 23.19
C GLY A 159 19.51 -14.19 22.18
N GLU A 160 18.23 -14.23 22.56
CA GLU A 160 17.12 -14.58 21.67
C GLU A 160 16.69 -13.41 20.76
N LYS A 161 16.92 -12.16 21.19
CA LYS A 161 16.51 -10.94 20.49
C LYS A 161 17.62 -9.88 20.46
N LYS A 162 17.54 -8.95 19.49
CA LYS A 162 18.46 -7.81 19.42
C LYS A 162 17.97 -6.66 20.30
N LEU A 163 18.90 -5.84 20.80
CA LEU A 163 18.58 -4.66 21.63
C LEU A 163 17.66 -3.66 20.90
N SER A 164 17.88 -3.49 19.59
CA SER A 164 17.08 -2.64 18.70
C SER A 164 15.61 -3.04 18.61
N ASP A 165 15.29 -4.32 18.90
CA ASP A 165 13.91 -4.80 18.88
C ASP A 165 13.11 -4.28 20.08
N VAL A 166 13.80 -3.95 21.18
CA VAL A 166 13.18 -3.50 22.44
C VAL A 166 13.24 -1.99 22.57
N ILE A 167 14.43 -1.40 22.44
CA ILE A 167 14.68 0.04 22.66
C ILE A 167 15.35 0.64 21.44
N THR A 168 14.81 1.77 20.98
CA THR A 168 15.34 2.53 19.84
C THR A 168 16.08 3.80 20.28
N GLY A 169 15.90 4.26 21.52
CA GLY A 169 16.60 5.41 22.06
C GLY A 169 16.08 5.88 23.41
N PHE A 170 16.46 7.09 23.81
CA PHE A 170 15.99 7.76 25.02
C PHE A 170 15.31 9.09 24.69
N LEU A 171 14.29 9.44 25.48
CA LEU A 171 13.49 10.67 25.40
C LEU A 171 13.88 11.62 26.54
N ASP A 172 15.18 11.85 26.72
CA ASP A 172 15.66 12.71 27.80
C ASP A 172 15.25 14.16 27.54
N PRO A 173 14.72 14.90 28.54
CA PRO A 173 14.53 16.35 28.39
C PRO A 173 15.89 16.99 28.11
N GLU A 174 15.98 17.88 27.11
CA GLU A 174 17.22 18.56 26.68
C GLU A 174 18.10 18.92 27.90
N THR A 175 19.19 18.18 28.10
CA THR A 175 20.26 18.55 29.04
C THR A 175 21.08 19.69 28.43
N GLU A 176 21.73 20.50 29.27
CA GLU A 176 22.62 21.57 28.76
C GLU A 176 23.75 20.99 27.88
N GLU A 177 24.12 19.72 28.07
CA GLU A 177 25.06 18.97 27.22
C GLU A 177 24.53 18.73 25.80
N ASP A 178 23.23 18.41 25.64
CA ASP A 178 22.60 18.27 24.31
C ASP A 178 22.59 19.60 23.55
N LYS A 179 22.46 20.72 24.26
CA LYS A 179 22.51 22.06 23.66
C LYS A 179 23.91 22.41 23.17
N ILE A 180 24.94 22.02 23.93
CA ILE A 180 26.35 22.20 23.57
C ILE A 180 26.70 21.32 22.37
N ALA A 181 26.35 20.03 22.39
CA ALA A 181 26.60 19.10 21.28
C ALA A 181 25.86 19.52 19.99
N ALA A 182 24.61 20.00 20.09
CA ALA A 182 23.88 20.52 18.95
C ALA A 182 24.45 21.85 18.42
N GLN A 183 25.17 22.61 19.25
CA GLN A 183 25.86 23.83 18.87
C GLN A 183 27.20 23.52 18.17
N GLU A 184 27.96 22.54 18.68
CA GLU A 184 29.17 22.02 18.04
C GLU A 184 28.86 21.35 16.69
N ALA A 185 27.81 20.54 16.59
CA ALA A 185 27.37 19.93 15.33
C ALA A 185 26.91 20.98 14.30
N LYS A 186 26.31 22.10 14.75
CA LYS A 186 25.97 23.23 13.88
C LYS A 186 27.21 23.99 13.39
N GLU A 187 28.22 24.14 14.23
CA GLU A 187 29.50 24.75 13.83
C GLU A 187 30.24 23.84 12.84
N ALA A 188 30.34 22.54 13.11
CA ALA A 188 30.94 21.56 12.19
C ALA A 188 30.22 21.50 10.83
N ALA A 189 28.88 21.45 10.81
CA ALA A 189 28.12 21.45 9.57
C ALA A 189 28.20 22.78 8.80
N LYS A 190 28.44 23.90 9.50
CA LYS A 190 28.69 25.20 8.88
C LYS A 190 30.09 25.24 8.26
N GLU A 191 31.11 24.71 8.95
CA GLU A 191 32.46 24.57 8.41
C GLU A 191 32.49 23.64 7.19
N GLU A 192 31.79 22.51 7.22
CA GLU A 192 31.66 21.58 6.08
C GLU A 192 31.02 22.28 4.88
N ARG A 193 29.94 23.04 5.10
CA ARG A 193 29.28 23.82 4.05
C ARG A 193 30.16 24.94 3.50
N GLU A 194 30.97 25.58 4.33
CA GLU A 194 31.93 26.60 3.89
C GLU A 194 33.07 25.98 3.08
N ARG A 195 33.58 24.80 3.46
CA ARG A 195 34.57 24.04 2.67
C ARG A 195 34.06 23.63 1.29
N ILE A 196 32.84 23.07 1.23
CA ILE A 196 32.20 22.70 -0.05
C ILE A 196 31.96 23.93 -0.93
N LYS A 197 31.76 25.11 -0.33
CA LYS A 197 31.58 26.37 -1.06
C LYS A 197 32.91 26.92 -1.59
N GLU A 198 33.97 26.86 -0.79
CA GLU A 198 35.33 27.25 -1.22
C GLU A 198 35.87 26.34 -2.33
N GLU A 199 35.56 25.04 -2.29
CA GLU A 199 35.98 24.07 -3.31
C GLU A 199 35.24 24.30 -4.65
N LYS A 200 34.00 24.81 -4.61
CA LYS A 200 33.26 25.25 -5.80
C LYS A 200 33.70 26.61 -6.34
N GLU A 201 34.23 27.50 -5.49
CA GLU A 201 34.73 28.83 -5.91
C GLU A 201 36.18 28.82 -6.42
N ASN A 202 37.01 27.84 -6.03
CA ASN A 202 38.40 27.69 -6.49
C ASN A 202 38.74 26.25 -6.90
N PRO A 203 38.44 25.83 -8.14
CA PRO A 203 38.93 24.55 -8.64
C PRO A 203 40.47 24.59 -8.84
N PRO A 204 41.20 23.49 -8.57
CA PRO A 204 42.65 23.45 -8.78
C PRO A 204 42.97 23.62 -10.28
N VAL A 205 43.82 24.60 -10.57
CA VAL A 205 44.22 24.98 -11.93
C VAL A 205 45.16 23.92 -12.53
N ILE A 206 44.63 23.04 -13.39
CA ILE A 206 45.44 22.33 -14.39
C ILE A 206 45.33 23.10 -15.72
N LYS A 207 46.46 23.66 -16.16
CA LYS A 207 46.58 24.43 -17.40
C LYS A 207 46.64 23.49 -18.62
N ALA A 208 45.62 23.54 -19.48
CA ALA A 208 45.77 23.36 -20.92
C ALA A 208 44.70 24.19 -21.66
N LYS A 209 45.17 25.18 -22.44
CA LYS A 209 44.35 26.05 -23.29
C LYS A 209 43.98 25.31 -24.58
N VAL A 210 42.71 25.36 -25.01
CA VAL A 210 42.24 26.04 -26.26
C VAL A 210 40.75 26.37 -26.11
N ASN A 211 40.39 27.62 -26.45
CA ASN A 211 39.04 28.17 -26.48
C ASN A 211 38.16 27.57 -27.59
N ALA A 212 36.88 27.31 -27.29
CA ALA A 212 35.75 27.90 -28.01
C ALA A 212 34.49 27.84 -27.15
N LYS A 213 33.92 29.02 -26.90
CA LYS A 213 32.73 29.31 -26.11
C LYS A 213 31.53 29.29 -27.06
N ALA A 214 30.49 28.51 -26.77
CA ALA A 214 29.06 28.79 -27.00
C ALA A 214 28.24 27.49 -27.15
N ALA A 215 27.63 27.05 -26.05
CA ALA A 215 26.35 26.34 -26.03
C ALA A 215 25.89 26.29 -24.57
N ALA A 216 25.17 27.33 -24.16
CA ALA A 216 24.33 27.31 -22.97
C ALA A 216 22.98 26.77 -23.42
N LEU A 217 22.75 25.47 -23.24
CA LEU A 217 21.44 24.83 -23.34
C LEU A 217 21.45 23.62 -22.39
N ASP A 218 20.44 23.60 -21.52
CA ASP A 218 19.91 22.49 -20.74
C ASP A 218 20.77 21.23 -20.62
N ASN A 219 21.34 21.03 -19.44
CA ASN A 219 21.59 19.69 -18.90
C ASN A 219 21.32 19.77 -17.40
N ASP A 220 20.03 19.85 -17.06
CA ASP A 220 19.49 19.68 -15.69
C ASP A 220 19.22 18.18 -15.38
N ASP A 221 19.79 17.26 -16.17
CA ASP A 221 19.74 15.81 -15.96
C ASP A 221 20.98 15.30 -15.18
N GLU A 222 21.41 16.02 -14.15
CA GLU A 222 22.22 15.41 -13.08
C GLU A 222 21.28 14.62 -12.16
N ASP A 223 20.79 13.49 -12.67
CA ASP A 223 20.22 12.41 -11.87
C ASP A 223 21.32 11.92 -10.90
N GLU A 224 21.34 12.48 -9.68
CA GLU A 224 22.02 11.93 -8.49
C GLU A 224 21.40 10.58 -8.09
N ASP A 225 21.40 9.62 -9.01
CA ASP A 225 20.94 8.23 -8.84
C ASP A 225 22.11 7.30 -8.42
N ASP A 226 23.15 7.84 -7.79
CA ASP A 226 24.23 7.10 -7.12
C ASP A 226 24.13 7.28 -5.60
N VAL A 227 22.93 7.10 -5.04
CA VAL A 227 22.83 6.68 -3.64
C VAL A 227 22.97 5.17 -3.68
N GLU A 228 24.18 4.67 -3.46
CA GLU A 228 24.41 3.27 -3.12
C GLU A 228 23.47 2.92 -1.96
N ASP A 229 22.48 2.08 -2.23
CA ASP A 229 21.54 1.48 -1.28
C ASP A 229 22.26 0.43 -0.40
N GLU A 230 23.41 0.81 0.17
CA GLU A 230 24.09 0.11 1.26
C GLU A 230 24.20 1.03 2.48
N ALA A 231 23.12 1.74 2.80
CA ALA A 231 22.86 2.02 4.21
C ALA A 231 22.36 0.71 4.83
N GLU A 232 23.28 -0.16 5.25
CA GLU A 232 23.05 -0.89 6.48
C GLU A 232 22.46 0.13 7.47
N GLU A 233 21.36 -0.19 8.12
CA GLU A 233 20.88 0.63 9.22
C GLU A 233 22.05 0.75 10.19
N GLU A 234 22.84 1.83 10.08
CA GLU A 234 23.73 2.28 11.12
C GLU A 234 22.78 2.65 12.24
N THR A 235 22.44 1.62 13.02
CA THR A 235 21.85 1.74 14.33
C THR A 235 22.83 2.62 15.05
N SER A 236 22.55 3.92 15.08
CA SER A 236 23.16 4.88 15.99
C SER A 236 23.28 4.14 17.32
N GLY A 237 24.53 3.78 17.66
CA GLY A 237 24.81 2.75 18.64
C GLY A 237 24.26 3.18 19.98
N LEU A 238 23.15 2.56 20.39
CA LEU A 238 22.75 2.63 21.78
C LEU A 238 23.82 1.87 22.56
N ASP A 239 24.52 2.56 23.46
CA ASP A 239 25.49 1.94 24.34
C ASP A 239 24.80 0.87 25.18
N PRO A 240 25.11 -0.43 24.99
CA PRO A 240 24.42 -1.51 25.69
C PRO A 240 24.55 -1.40 27.22
N GLU A 241 25.64 -0.79 27.69
CA GLU A 241 25.87 -0.54 29.12
C GLU A 241 24.92 0.51 29.69
N GLU A 242 24.64 1.60 28.96
CA GLU A 242 23.71 2.64 29.39
C GLU A 242 22.28 2.09 29.46
N VAL A 243 21.88 1.33 28.43
CA VAL A 243 20.56 0.68 28.40
C VAL A 243 20.41 -0.28 29.57
N ARG A 244 21.44 -1.08 29.88
CA ARG A 244 21.43 -1.98 31.03
C ARG A 244 21.25 -1.22 32.34
N LEU A 245 22.01 -0.14 32.55
CA LEU A 245 21.94 0.63 33.80
C LEU A 245 20.55 1.26 34.01
N ARG A 246 19.96 1.84 32.95
CA ARG A 246 18.63 2.45 33.04
C ARG A 246 17.54 1.40 33.27
N LEU A 247 17.64 0.22 32.65
CA LEU A 247 16.67 -0.86 32.86
C LEU A 247 16.80 -1.51 34.24
N GLU A 248 18.01 -1.64 34.78
CA GLU A 248 18.22 -2.08 36.17
C GLU A 248 17.64 -1.09 37.18
N GLU A 249 17.76 0.23 36.92
CA GLU A 249 17.11 1.26 37.74
C GLU A 249 15.58 1.11 37.70
N ILE A 250 15.00 0.89 36.52
CA ILE A 250 13.57 0.67 36.32
C ILE A 250 13.10 -0.62 37.00
N GLU A 251 13.86 -1.71 36.91
CA GLU A 251 13.55 -2.98 37.58
C GLU A 251 13.51 -2.79 39.09
N HIS A 252 14.51 -2.12 39.66
CA HIS A 252 14.54 -1.83 41.10
C HIS A 252 13.41 -0.92 41.55
N LEU A 253 13.06 0.12 40.78
CA LEU A 253 11.89 0.97 41.05
C LEU A 253 10.58 0.20 40.91
N PHE A 254 10.49 -0.73 39.96
CA PHE A 254 9.32 -1.57 39.74
C PHE A 254 9.10 -2.53 40.92
N ILE A 255 10.16 -3.17 41.43
CA ILE A 255 10.09 -4.00 42.63
C ILE A 255 9.63 -3.19 43.83
N LYS A 256 10.16 -1.97 44.03
CA LYS A 256 9.73 -1.06 45.10
C LYS A 256 8.27 -0.64 44.96
N ALA A 257 7.83 -0.29 43.75
CA ALA A 257 6.44 0.08 43.48
C ALA A 257 5.48 -1.08 43.77
N LYS A 258 5.87 -2.30 43.37
CA LYS A 258 5.10 -3.53 43.65
C LYS A 258 5.03 -3.85 45.15
N GLN A 259 6.13 -3.68 45.88
CA GLN A 259 6.15 -3.83 47.34
C GLN A 259 5.26 -2.79 48.03
N ALA A 260 5.37 -1.52 47.64
CA ALA A 260 4.52 -0.45 48.18
C ALA A 260 3.03 -0.70 47.90
N LEU A 261 2.70 -1.26 46.73
CA LEU A 261 1.33 -1.67 46.39
C LEU A 261 0.82 -2.79 47.31
N LEU A 262 1.65 -3.78 47.62
CA LEU A 262 1.30 -4.88 48.51
C LEU A 262 1.14 -4.42 49.97
N ASP A 263 2.01 -3.51 50.44
CA ASP A 263 2.03 -3.08 51.84
C ASP A 263 0.92 -2.07 52.16
N TYR A 264 0.66 -1.11 51.27
CA TYR A 264 -0.25 0.01 51.52
C TYR A 264 -1.53 -0.01 50.68
N GLY A 265 -1.62 -0.89 49.68
CA GLY A 265 -2.74 -0.95 48.76
C GLY A 265 -2.76 0.18 47.72
N ARG A 266 -3.59 0.00 46.69
CA ARG A 266 -3.75 0.92 45.56
C ARG A 266 -4.49 2.20 45.97
N GLY A 267 -3.94 3.37 45.62
CA GLY A 267 -4.44 4.69 46.02
C GLY A 267 -3.91 5.21 47.37
N SER A 268 -2.90 4.54 47.93
CA SER A 268 -2.11 5.09 49.04
C SER A 268 -1.08 6.11 48.50
N VAL A 269 -0.80 7.16 49.29
CA VAL A 269 0.17 8.20 48.90
C VAL A 269 1.54 7.58 48.63
N GLN A 270 1.94 6.57 49.41
CA GLN A 270 3.20 5.87 49.27
C GLN A 270 3.28 5.07 47.96
N ALA A 271 2.24 4.29 47.62
CA ALA A 271 2.22 3.56 46.35
C ALA A 271 2.21 4.52 45.16
N ASP A 272 1.40 5.58 45.22
CA ASP A 272 1.32 6.57 44.14
C ASP A 272 2.65 7.29 43.93
N THR A 273 3.38 7.63 45.01
CA THR A 273 4.73 8.22 44.88
C THR A 273 5.75 7.25 44.27
N ALA A 274 5.68 5.96 44.62
CA ALA A 274 6.57 4.95 44.05
C ALA A 274 6.29 4.72 42.55
N TYR A 275 5.01 4.65 42.15
CA TYR A 275 4.62 4.56 40.75
C TYR A 275 4.92 5.84 39.97
N ALA A 276 4.81 7.02 40.58
CA ALA A 276 5.21 8.27 39.94
C ALA A 276 6.71 8.29 39.60
N LEU A 277 7.57 7.86 40.53
CA LEU A 277 9.02 7.75 40.29
C LEU A 277 9.33 6.71 39.20
N LEU A 278 8.63 5.57 39.20
CA LEU A 278 8.75 4.57 38.13
C LEU A 278 8.32 5.17 36.78
N ALA A 279 7.20 5.88 36.74
CA ALA A 279 6.65 6.50 35.55
C ALA A 279 7.60 7.56 34.97
N GLU A 280 8.23 8.37 35.83
CA GLU A 280 9.22 9.38 35.44
C GLU A 280 10.46 8.78 34.76
N ARG A 281 10.93 7.61 35.21
CA ARG A 281 12.05 6.91 34.56
C ARG A 281 11.61 6.16 33.31
N PHE A 282 10.43 5.55 33.34
CA PHE A 282 9.89 4.80 32.21
C PHE A 282 9.53 5.70 31.03
N MET A 283 9.03 6.92 31.27
CA MET A 283 8.71 7.88 30.20
C MET A 283 9.92 8.38 29.42
N MET A 284 11.14 8.21 29.96
CA MET A 284 12.39 8.54 29.27
C MET A 284 12.82 7.45 28.27
N LEU A 285 12.16 6.28 28.24
CA LEU A 285 12.48 5.23 27.28
C LEU A 285 11.73 5.45 25.96
N LYS A 286 12.48 5.39 24.84
CA LYS A 286 11.89 5.28 23.50
C LYS A 286 11.85 3.80 23.11
N LEU A 287 10.71 3.16 23.40
CA LEU A 287 10.45 1.79 22.96
C LEU A 287 10.38 1.72 21.43
N ASN A 288 10.74 0.57 20.86
CA ASN A 288 10.47 0.29 19.46
C ASN A 288 8.94 0.35 19.21
N ASN A 289 8.52 0.94 18.08
CA ASN A 289 7.11 1.06 17.69
C ASN A 289 6.37 -0.28 17.80
N ARG A 290 6.99 -1.37 17.33
CA ARG A 290 6.38 -2.71 17.40
C ARG A 290 6.13 -3.17 18.84
N LEU A 291 7.08 -2.94 19.74
CA LEU A 291 6.93 -3.31 21.15
C LEU A 291 5.89 -2.42 21.83
N SER A 292 5.93 -1.11 21.54
CA SER A 292 4.91 -0.15 22.00
C SER A 292 3.50 -0.57 21.58
N ASP A 293 3.32 -0.99 20.33
CA ASP A 293 2.03 -1.45 19.81
C ASP A 293 1.54 -2.74 20.50
N GLN A 294 2.46 -3.69 20.76
CA GLN A 294 2.12 -4.91 21.51
C GLN A 294 1.67 -4.59 22.94
N VAL A 295 2.38 -3.69 23.61
CA VAL A 295 2.02 -3.23 24.95
C VAL A 295 0.66 -2.50 24.95
N MET A 296 0.43 -1.64 23.96
CA MET A 296 -0.87 -0.97 23.77
C MET A 296 -2.00 -1.97 23.53
N ALA A 297 -1.78 -3.00 22.73
CA ALA A 297 -2.77 -4.02 22.44
C ALA A 297 -3.24 -4.74 23.72
N ILE A 298 -2.31 -5.11 24.62
CA ILE A 298 -2.66 -5.74 25.91
C ILE A 298 -3.64 -4.87 26.72
N MET A 299 -3.41 -3.55 26.75
CA MET A 299 -4.29 -2.62 27.45
C MET A 299 -5.64 -2.44 26.73
N HIS A 300 -5.61 -2.28 25.41
CA HIS A 300 -6.80 -2.09 24.59
C HIS A 300 -7.72 -3.29 24.63
N ASP A 301 -7.20 -4.52 24.52
CA ASP A 301 -8.00 -5.75 24.51
C ASP A 301 -8.82 -5.87 25.81
N VAL A 302 -8.18 -5.67 26.96
CA VAL A 302 -8.87 -5.71 28.26
C VAL A 302 -9.90 -4.58 28.35
N TYR A 303 -9.51 -3.35 28.01
CA TYR A 303 -10.40 -2.20 28.13
C TYR A 303 -11.62 -2.31 27.20
N ASP A 304 -11.42 -2.72 25.95
CA ASP A 304 -12.49 -2.88 24.97
C ASP A 304 -13.44 -4.02 25.33
N ASP A 305 -12.92 -5.10 25.92
CA ASP A 305 -13.74 -6.17 26.46
C ASP A 305 -14.61 -5.69 27.62
N VAL A 306 -14.06 -4.94 28.57
CA VAL A 306 -14.84 -4.30 29.66
C VAL A 306 -15.92 -3.39 29.07
N ARG A 307 -15.57 -2.52 28.11
CA ARG A 307 -16.52 -1.63 27.42
C ARG A 307 -17.57 -2.38 26.62
N LYS A 308 -17.24 -3.56 26.07
CA LYS A 308 -18.19 -4.45 25.37
C LYS A 308 -19.19 -5.04 26.36
N GLN A 309 -18.73 -5.51 27.53
CA GLN A 309 -19.62 -5.99 28.58
C GLN A 309 -20.55 -4.85 29.08
N GLU A 310 -20.02 -3.65 29.34
CA GLU A 310 -20.84 -2.48 29.74
C GLU A 310 -21.91 -2.13 28.70
N ARG A 311 -21.55 -2.12 27.41
CA ARG A 311 -22.50 -1.86 26.32
C ARG A 311 -23.58 -2.94 26.23
N GLN A 312 -23.23 -4.20 26.52
CA GLN A 312 -24.19 -5.30 26.58
C GLN A 312 -25.13 -5.16 27.78
N ILE A 313 -24.61 -4.84 28.98
CA ILE A 313 -25.43 -4.56 30.17
C ILE A 313 -26.41 -3.41 29.88
N MET A 314 -25.91 -2.29 29.33
CA MET A 314 -26.74 -1.15 28.95
C MET A 314 -27.83 -1.55 27.96
N ARG A 315 -27.51 -2.34 26.94
CA ARG A 315 -28.48 -2.79 25.92
C ARG A 315 -29.56 -3.68 26.55
N LEU A 316 -29.17 -4.60 27.42
CA LEU A 316 -30.06 -5.53 28.12
C LEU A 316 -31.01 -4.77 29.06
N VAL A 317 -30.48 -3.89 29.90
CA VAL A 317 -31.24 -3.11 30.89
C VAL A 317 -32.20 -2.12 30.23
N ILE A 318 -31.78 -1.47 29.13
CA ILE A 318 -32.63 -0.49 28.42
C ILE A 318 -33.66 -1.18 27.50
N ARG A 319 -33.23 -2.08 26.61
CA ARG A 319 -34.14 -2.65 25.59
C ARG A 319 -35.07 -3.70 26.19
N ARG A 320 -34.52 -4.64 26.97
CA ARG A 320 -35.27 -5.77 27.53
C ARG A 320 -35.82 -5.46 28.93
N GLY A 321 -35.03 -4.78 29.75
CA GLY A 321 -35.41 -4.33 31.10
C GLY A 321 -36.29 -3.07 31.14
N ARG A 322 -36.45 -2.35 30.01
CA ARG A 322 -37.27 -1.13 29.87
C ARG A 322 -36.88 0.03 30.82
N MET A 323 -35.67 0.02 31.37
CA MET A 323 -35.16 1.12 32.18
C MET A 323 -34.85 2.35 31.30
N PRO A 324 -35.24 3.57 31.71
CA PRO A 324 -34.86 4.80 31.02
C PRO A 324 -33.34 5.00 30.98
N ARG A 325 -32.81 5.46 29.83
CA ARG A 325 -31.37 5.68 29.63
C ARG A 325 -30.75 6.66 30.64
N GLU A 326 -31.50 7.69 31.05
CA GLU A 326 -31.03 8.68 32.03
C GLU A 326 -30.81 8.09 33.41
N GLU A 327 -31.68 7.16 33.81
CA GLU A 327 -31.61 6.48 35.10
C GLU A 327 -30.41 5.54 35.14
N PHE A 328 -30.20 4.77 34.07
CA PHE A 328 -29.02 3.93 33.90
C PHE A 328 -27.73 4.75 33.99
N ARG A 329 -27.66 5.89 33.29
CA ARG A 329 -26.48 6.78 33.30
C ARG A 329 -26.15 7.34 34.69
N LYS A 330 -27.15 7.54 35.56
CA LYS A 330 -26.95 8.04 36.92
C LYS A 330 -26.55 6.95 37.92
N THR A 331 -27.02 5.72 37.70
CA THR A 331 -26.97 4.66 38.72
C THR A 331 -25.92 3.58 38.44
N PHE A 332 -25.57 3.35 37.18
CA PHE A 332 -24.60 2.34 36.77
C PHE A 332 -23.12 2.72 37.00
N PRO A 333 -22.68 3.99 36.81
CA PRO A 333 -21.31 4.36 37.12
C PRO A 333 -21.00 4.08 38.60
N SER A 334 -19.84 3.48 38.87
CA SER A 334 -19.39 3.00 40.19
C SER A 334 -20.05 1.71 40.69
N ASN A 335 -21.00 1.13 39.96
CA ASN A 335 -21.63 -0.17 40.25
C ASN A 335 -21.29 -1.24 39.20
N GLU A 336 -20.19 -1.06 38.46
CA GLU A 336 -19.80 -1.98 37.38
C GLU A 336 -19.54 -3.41 37.89
N THR A 337 -19.02 -3.54 39.11
CA THR A 337 -18.72 -4.84 39.75
C THR A 337 -19.71 -5.25 40.83
N ASN A 338 -20.61 -4.34 41.21
CA ASN A 338 -21.62 -4.60 42.21
C ASN A 338 -22.74 -5.48 41.63
N VAL A 339 -22.66 -6.78 41.94
CA VAL A 339 -23.66 -7.79 41.51
C VAL A 339 -25.04 -7.52 42.12
N ASP A 340 -25.08 -6.89 43.30
CA ASP A 340 -26.32 -6.64 44.04
C ASP A 340 -27.04 -5.37 43.57
N TRP A 341 -26.38 -4.51 42.80
CA TRP A 341 -26.94 -3.23 42.31
C TRP A 341 -28.31 -3.39 41.65
N LEU A 342 -28.46 -4.38 40.77
CA LEU A 342 -29.71 -4.61 40.04
C LEU A 342 -30.81 -5.15 40.98
N ILE A 343 -30.43 -5.99 41.94
CA ILE A 343 -31.33 -6.59 42.95
C ILE A 343 -31.86 -5.50 43.90
N GLU A 344 -30.99 -4.60 44.36
CA GLU A 344 -31.38 -3.44 45.17
C GLU A 344 -32.33 -2.52 44.40
N ARG A 345 -32.11 -2.34 43.10
CA ARG A 345 -33.01 -1.52 42.26
C ARG A 345 -34.38 -2.17 42.10
N ILE A 346 -34.44 -3.49 41.94
CA ILE A 346 -35.72 -4.24 41.89
C ILE A 346 -36.48 -4.10 43.21
N LYS A 347 -35.79 -4.14 44.36
CA LYS A 347 -36.42 -3.92 45.68
C LYS A 347 -37.09 -2.56 45.83
N GLY A 348 -36.59 -1.53 45.14
CA GLY A 348 -37.21 -0.20 45.08
C GLY A 348 -38.56 -0.14 44.34
N LYS A 349 -39.03 -1.26 43.78
CA LYS A 349 -40.28 -1.41 43.00
C LYS A 349 -40.51 -0.33 41.93
N PRO A 350 -39.54 -0.08 41.02
CA PRO A 350 -39.79 0.78 39.86
C PRO A 350 -40.86 0.17 38.94
N ALA A 351 -41.52 1.00 38.12
CA ALA A 351 -42.60 0.58 37.21
C ALA A 351 -42.20 -0.56 36.24
N PHE A 352 -40.90 -0.74 36.00
CA PHE A 352 -40.30 -1.74 35.11
C PHE A 352 -39.58 -2.88 35.86
N ALA A 353 -39.85 -3.07 37.16
CA ALA A 353 -39.21 -4.12 37.98
C ALA A 353 -39.42 -5.54 37.41
N GLY A 354 -40.64 -5.88 36.99
CA GLY A 354 -40.94 -7.23 36.47
C GLY A 354 -40.25 -7.57 35.13
N THR A 355 -39.87 -6.56 34.33
CA THR A 355 -39.07 -6.76 33.12
C THR A 355 -37.58 -6.83 33.41
N LEU A 356 -37.11 -6.16 34.47
CA LEU A 356 -35.71 -6.23 34.93
C LEU A 356 -35.36 -7.59 35.53
N GLU A 357 -36.27 -8.22 36.27
CA GLU A 357 -36.06 -9.55 36.84
C GLU A 357 -35.64 -10.58 35.77
N LYS A 358 -36.28 -10.54 34.58
CA LYS A 358 -35.96 -11.45 33.46
C LYS A 358 -34.57 -11.28 32.86
N VAL A 359 -33.89 -10.18 33.18
CA VAL A 359 -32.59 -9.79 32.62
C VAL A 359 -31.49 -9.89 33.69
N THR A 360 -31.88 -10.18 34.93
CA THR A 360 -30.98 -10.10 36.08
C THR A 360 -29.84 -11.11 36.01
N ASP A 361 -30.14 -12.37 35.66
CA ASP A 361 -29.12 -13.41 35.54
C ASP A 361 -28.08 -13.10 34.45
N ASP A 362 -28.53 -12.57 33.31
CA ASP A 362 -27.66 -12.16 32.20
C ASP A 362 -26.73 -11.01 32.64
N VAL A 363 -27.25 -10.02 33.37
CA VAL A 363 -26.45 -8.88 33.85
C VAL A 363 -25.45 -9.30 34.92
N ILE A 364 -25.86 -10.17 35.85
CA ILE A 364 -24.97 -10.73 36.88
C ILE A 364 -23.80 -11.47 36.24
N LEU A 365 -24.04 -12.25 35.18
CA LEU A 365 -22.97 -12.94 34.46
C LEU A 365 -21.96 -11.95 33.87
N LEU A 366 -22.43 -10.87 33.24
CA LEU A 366 -21.57 -9.83 32.66
C LEU A 366 -20.79 -9.06 33.73
N GLN A 367 -21.43 -8.70 34.85
CA GLN A 367 -20.76 -8.04 35.98
C GLN A 367 -19.72 -8.96 36.64
N ARG A 368 -19.96 -10.27 36.71
CA ARG A 368 -18.97 -11.25 37.17
C ARG A 368 -17.74 -11.28 36.27
N ARG A 369 -17.92 -11.32 34.94
CA ARG A 369 -16.79 -11.25 33.99
C ARG A 369 -15.98 -9.97 34.17
N ILE A 370 -16.66 -8.84 34.34
CA ILE A 370 -16.02 -7.56 34.62
C ILE A 370 -15.22 -7.62 35.94
N ARG A 371 -15.77 -8.25 36.98
CA ARG A 371 -15.07 -8.48 38.26
C ARG A 371 -13.89 -9.45 38.14
N ASP A 372 -13.95 -10.43 37.25
CA ASP A 372 -12.84 -11.35 37.01
C ASP A 372 -11.63 -10.57 36.46
N TYR A 373 -11.83 -9.57 35.60
CA TYR A 373 -10.75 -8.67 35.16
C TYR A 373 -10.17 -7.83 36.32
N GLU A 374 -11.00 -7.31 37.23
CA GLU A 374 -10.49 -6.61 38.43
C GLU A 374 -9.61 -7.52 39.28
N GLN A 375 -9.97 -8.79 39.42
CA GLN A 375 -9.21 -9.77 40.20
C GLN A 375 -7.91 -10.19 39.50
N GLN A 376 -7.93 -10.34 38.18
CA GLN A 376 -6.75 -10.72 37.40
C GLN A 376 -5.67 -9.63 37.39
N LEU A 377 -6.09 -8.37 37.29
CA LEU A 377 -5.18 -7.22 37.19
C LEU A 377 -4.92 -6.51 38.52
N ASP A 378 -5.62 -6.89 39.58
CA ASP A 378 -5.60 -6.22 40.89
C ASP A 378 -5.79 -4.70 40.76
N MET A 379 -6.73 -4.31 39.90
CA MET A 379 -7.02 -2.92 39.54
C MET A 379 -8.52 -2.70 39.51
N LYS A 380 -9.00 -1.63 40.13
CA LYS A 380 -10.40 -1.23 40.01
C LYS A 380 -10.68 -0.70 38.61
N ILE A 381 -11.88 -0.98 38.10
CA ILE A 381 -12.30 -0.52 36.76
C ILE A 381 -12.27 1.00 36.62
N HIS A 382 -12.58 1.72 37.69
CA HIS A 382 -12.47 3.17 37.71
C HIS A 382 -11.06 3.62 37.33
N ASP A 383 -10.05 3.05 37.98
CA ASP A 383 -8.66 3.39 37.75
C ASP A 383 -8.19 2.89 36.36
N MET A 384 -8.66 1.71 35.92
CA MET A 384 -8.41 1.21 34.55
C MET A 384 -8.92 2.19 33.49
N LYS A 385 -10.14 2.72 33.67
CA LYS A 385 -10.74 3.71 32.77
C LYS A 385 -9.96 5.01 32.76
N ASP A 386 -9.46 5.44 33.92
CA ASP A 386 -8.68 6.67 34.02
C ASP A 386 -7.31 6.53 33.35
N VAL A 387 -6.62 5.40 33.53
CA VAL A 387 -5.36 5.10 32.82
C VAL A 387 -5.59 5.00 31.31
N ALA A 388 -6.60 4.23 30.87
CA ALA A 388 -6.94 4.12 29.46
C ALA A 388 -7.31 5.48 28.83
N ARG A 389 -8.00 6.35 29.58
CA ARG A 389 -8.32 7.71 29.13
C ARG A 389 -7.06 8.56 28.98
N ARG A 390 -6.13 8.53 29.95
CA ARG A 390 -4.86 9.27 29.87
C ARG A 390 -4.04 8.83 28.65
N MET A 391 -3.95 7.52 28.44
CA MET A 391 -3.30 6.93 27.27
C MET A 391 -3.95 7.41 25.97
N ALA A 392 -5.28 7.31 25.83
CA ALA A 392 -6.01 7.74 24.64
C ALA A 392 -5.84 9.24 24.35
N VAL A 393 -5.72 10.08 25.39
CA VAL A 393 -5.43 11.51 25.24
C VAL A 393 -4.00 11.74 24.72
N GLY A 394 -3.00 11.04 25.26
CA GLY A 394 -1.62 11.09 24.80
C GLY A 394 -1.49 10.63 23.33
N GLU A 395 -2.13 9.52 22.99
CA GLU A 395 -2.16 8.97 21.64
C GLU A 395 -2.85 9.93 20.66
N ALA A 396 -3.99 10.52 21.05
CA ALA A 396 -4.68 11.52 20.24
C ALA A 396 -3.86 12.80 20.04
N LYS A 397 -3.10 13.22 21.04
CA LYS A 397 -2.18 14.36 20.95
C LYS A 397 -1.04 14.08 19.98
N ALA A 398 -0.38 12.92 20.10
CA ALA A 398 0.68 12.49 19.18
C ALA A 398 0.16 12.34 17.75
N ARG A 399 -0.96 11.64 17.54
CA ARG A 399 -1.55 11.41 16.22
C ARG A 399 -2.00 12.71 15.54
N ARG A 400 -2.60 13.64 16.29
CA ARG A 400 -2.98 14.95 15.76
C ARG A 400 -1.75 15.75 15.33
N ALA A 401 -0.69 15.76 16.14
CA ALA A 401 0.55 16.45 15.83
C ALA A 401 1.25 15.82 14.60
N LYS A 402 1.29 14.48 14.49
CA LYS A 402 1.79 13.79 13.29
C LYS A 402 0.98 14.16 12.04
N LYS A 403 -0.35 14.17 12.14
CA LYS A 403 -1.24 14.56 11.04
C LYS A 403 -0.96 15.99 10.59
N GLU A 404 -0.88 16.94 11.52
CA GLU A 404 -0.55 18.34 11.26
C GLU A 404 0.83 18.49 10.57
N MET A 405 1.82 17.70 11.00
CA MET A 405 3.15 17.66 10.38
C MET A 405 3.11 17.14 8.94
N VAL A 406 2.34 16.08 8.67
CA VAL A 406 2.18 15.52 7.32
C VAL A 406 1.45 16.51 6.40
N GLU A 407 0.32 17.06 6.86
CA GLU A 407 -0.50 18.01 6.09
C GLU A 407 0.31 19.24 5.65
N ALA A 408 1.14 19.80 6.54
CA ALA A 408 1.98 20.95 6.21
C ALA A 408 3.07 20.65 5.16
N ASN A 409 3.45 19.37 5.00
CA ASN A 409 4.54 18.92 4.13
C ASN A 409 4.07 18.21 2.85
N LEU A 410 2.77 18.11 2.58
CA LEU A 410 2.24 17.48 1.35
C LEU A 410 2.80 18.13 0.06
N ARG A 411 3.07 19.43 0.06
CA ARG A 411 3.66 20.15 -1.08
C ARG A 411 5.07 19.66 -1.44
N LEU A 412 5.84 19.21 -0.43
CA LEU A 412 7.18 18.65 -0.64
C LEU A 412 7.09 17.32 -1.39
N VAL A 413 6.10 16.49 -1.08
CA VAL A 413 5.88 15.21 -1.79
C VAL A 413 5.61 15.48 -3.27
N ILE A 414 4.75 16.46 -3.57
CA ILE A 414 4.39 16.82 -4.94
C ILE A 414 5.62 17.33 -5.72
N SER A 415 6.44 18.19 -5.12
CA SER A 415 7.64 18.70 -5.81
C SER A 415 8.65 17.62 -6.12
N ILE A 416 8.73 16.56 -5.29
CA ILE A 416 9.57 15.39 -5.54
C ILE A 416 8.91 14.48 -6.60
N ALA A 417 7.64 14.14 -6.43
CA ALA A 417 6.90 13.24 -7.32
C ALA A 417 6.83 13.74 -8.77
N LYS A 418 6.81 15.07 -8.98
CA LYS A 418 6.85 15.68 -10.32
C LYS A 418 8.06 15.26 -11.16
N LYS A 419 9.19 14.87 -10.56
CA LYS A 419 10.38 14.40 -11.28
C LYS A 419 10.24 12.96 -11.81
N TYR A 420 9.26 12.23 -11.31
CA TYR A 420 9.02 10.82 -11.63
C TYR A 420 7.76 10.62 -12.48
N THR A 421 7.14 11.70 -12.96
CA THR A 421 6.06 11.60 -13.93
C THR A 421 6.56 10.94 -15.21
N ASN A 422 5.69 10.20 -15.89
CA ASN A 422 6.00 9.47 -17.12
C ASN A 422 6.94 8.25 -16.97
N ARG A 423 7.15 7.75 -15.74
CA ARG A 423 7.90 6.49 -15.49
C ARG A 423 7.01 5.23 -15.39
N GLY A 424 5.81 5.27 -15.99
CA GLY A 424 4.87 4.15 -16.05
C GLY A 424 3.79 4.11 -14.96
N LEU A 425 3.88 4.95 -13.93
CA LEU A 425 2.88 5.07 -12.86
C LEU A 425 2.13 6.41 -12.95
N GLN A 426 0.83 6.43 -12.60
CA GLN A 426 0.03 7.66 -12.60
C GLN A 426 0.56 8.65 -11.54
N PHE A 427 0.40 9.95 -11.80
CA PHE A 427 0.88 10.99 -10.91
C PHE A 427 0.24 10.94 -9.50
N LEU A 428 -1.04 10.57 -9.40
CA LEU A 428 -1.71 10.40 -8.10
C LEU A 428 -1.08 9.29 -7.27
N ASP A 429 -0.77 8.16 -7.89
CA ASP A 429 -0.18 7.01 -7.22
C ASP A 429 1.23 7.33 -6.72
N LEU A 430 2.03 8.05 -7.53
CA LEU A 430 3.34 8.58 -7.11
C LEU A 430 3.20 9.49 -5.87
N ILE A 431 2.19 10.36 -5.84
CA ILE A 431 1.93 11.22 -4.68
C ILE A 431 1.53 10.39 -3.46
N GLN A 432 0.67 9.38 -3.60
CA GLN A 432 0.24 8.56 -2.48
C GLN A 432 1.39 7.76 -1.87
N GLU A 433 2.23 7.16 -2.72
CA GLU A 433 3.42 6.42 -2.27
C GLU A 433 4.44 7.35 -1.61
N GLY A 434 4.61 8.56 -2.17
CA GLY A 434 5.39 9.62 -1.55
C GLY A 434 4.82 10.08 -0.20
N ASN A 435 3.49 10.16 -0.05
CA ASN A 435 2.82 10.48 1.22
C ASN A 435 3.05 9.38 2.27
N ILE A 436 3.04 8.11 1.87
CA ILE A 436 3.40 6.98 2.76
C ILE A 436 4.86 7.10 3.19
N GLY A 437 5.77 7.46 2.28
CA GLY A 437 7.17 7.76 2.59
C GLY A 437 7.31 8.92 3.59
N LEU A 438 6.55 10.01 3.38
CA LEU A 438 6.50 11.16 4.28
C LEU A 438 6.00 10.78 5.69
N MET A 439 4.96 9.95 5.79
CA MET A 439 4.47 9.46 7.09
C MET A 439 5.56 8.69 7.85
N LYS A 440 6.30 7.81 7.17
CA LYS A 440 7.44 7.11 7.77
C LYS A 440 8.55 8.06 8.21
N ALA A 441 8.81 9.12 7.43
CA ALA A 441 9.76 10.16 7.80
C ALA A 441 9.34 10.91 9.06
N VAL A 442 8.06 11.28 9.18
CA VAL A 442 7.52 11.96 10.38
C VAL A 442 7.66 11.08 11.63
N ASP A 443 7.43 9.77 11.50
CA ASP A 443 7.55 8.84 12.63
C ASP A 443 8.98 8.69 13.16
N LYS A 444 9.99 8.78 12.27
CA LYS A 444 11.41 8.59 12.61
C LYS A 444 12.19 9.91 12.75
N PHE A 445 11.54 11.06 12.56
CA PHE A 445 12.24 12.34 12.57
C PHE A 445 12.73 12.72 13.97
N GLU A 446 14.01 13.10 14.05
CA GLU A 446 14.66 13.53 15.29
C GLU A 446 15.14 14.98 15.14
N TYR A 447 14.43 15.92 15.76
CA TYR A 447 14.76 17.34 15.66
C TYR A 447 16.08 17.72 16.37
N ARG A 448 16.54 16.89 17.32
CA ARG A 448 17.76 17.11 18.11
C ARG A 448 19.04 17.10 17.28
N ARG A 449 19.04 16.36 16.16
CA ARG A 449 20.15 16.36 15.19
C ARG A 449 20.34 17.71 14.50
N GLY A 450 19.38 18.62 14.59
CA GLY A 450 19.49 20.00 14.11
C GLY A 450 19.26 20.21 12.60
N TYR A 451 19.11 19.13 11.83
CA TYR A 451 18.75 19.20 10.41
C TYR A 451 17.28 19.61 10.20
N LYS A 452 16.98 20.19 9.03
CA LYS A 452 15.60 20.54 8.64
C LYS A 452 14.82 19.26 8.31
N PHE A 453 13.52 19.27 8.59
CA PHE A 453 12.67 18.13 8.28
C PHE A 453 12.66 17.79 6.78
N SER A 454 12.62 18.80 5.91
CA SER A 454 12.60 18.60 4.46
C SER A 454 13.80 17.80 3.93
N THR A 455 15.01 18.02 4.48
CA THR A 455 16.22 17.28 4.09
C THR A 455 16.08 15.80 4.41
N TYR A 456 15.57 15.47 5.60
CA TYR A 456 15.35 14.09 6.02
C TYR A 456 14.20 13.43 5.26
N ALA A 457 13.08 14.13 5.12
CA ALA A 457 11.88 13.62 4.46
C ALA A 457 12.10 13.33 2.97
N THR A 458 12.93 14.15 2.29
CA THR A 458 13.22 13.95 0.86
C THR A 458 13.77 12.55 0.57
N TRP A 459 14.62 12.01 1.44
CA TRP A 459 15.18 10.67 1.28
C TRP A 459 14.08 9.59 1.34
N TRP A 460 13.24 9.62 2.39
CA TRP A 460 12.14 8.65 2.55
C TRP A 460 11.07 8.75 1.46
N ILE A 461 10.74 9.97 1.02
CA ILE A 461 9.79 10.21 -0.06
C ILE A 461 10.35 9.64 -1.37
N ARG A 462 11.62 9.95 -1.69
CA ARG A 462 12.29 9.43 -2.89
C ARG A 462 12.33 7.90 -2.87
N GLN A 463 12.73 7.31 -1.75
CA GLN A 463 12.84 5.85 -1.62
C GLN A 463 11.49 5.16 -1.80
N ALA A 464 10.41 5.73 -1.23
CA ALA A 464 9.07 5.18 -1.39
C ALA A 464 8.59 5.26 -2.85
N ILE A 465 8.80 6.40 -3.52
CA ILE A 465 8.41 6.60 -4.91
C ILE A 465 9.20 5.67 -5.84
N THR A 466 10.54 5.66 -5.74
CA THR A 466 11.40 4.82 -6.59
C THR A 466 11.08 3.34 -6.40
N ARG A 467 10.85 2.90 -5.16
CA ARG A 467 10.45 1.53 -4.86
C ARG A 467 9.08 1.18 -5.44
N SER A 468 8.10 2.08 -5.35
CA SER A 468 6.76 1.84 -5.92
C SER A 468 6.80 1.72 -7.44
N ILE A 469 7.57 2.59 -8.12
CA ILE A 469 7.79 2.50 -9.57
C ILE A 469 8.38 1.14 -9.93
N ALA A 470 9.41 0.70 -9.20
CA ALA A 470 10.03 -0.59 -9.44
C ALA A 470 9.06 -1.77 -9.19
N ASP A 471 8.20 -1.65 -8.18
CA ASP A 471 7.32 -2.74 -7.75
C ASP A 471 6.02 -2.85 -8.57
N GLN A 472 5.47 -1.73 -9.08
CA GLN A 472 4.11 -1.63 -9.63
C GLN A 472 4.02 -1.07 -11.06
N ALA A 473 5.02 -0.33 -11.57
CA ALA A 473 4.87 0.40 -12.84
C ALA A 473 4.83 -0.51 -14.09
N ARG A 474 5.16 -1.79 -13.97
CA ARG A 474 5.19 -2.75 -15.09
C ARG A 474 4.12 -3.83 -14.93
N THR A 475 3.49 -4.19 -16.04
CA THR A 475 2.51 -5.31 -16.11
C THR A 475 3.10 -6.62 -15.62
N ILE A 476 4.36 -6.90 -15.97
CA ILE A 476 5.12 -8.05 -15.48
C ILE A 476 6.13 -7.55 -14.45
N ARG A 477 5.92 -7.92 -13.19
CA ARG A 477 6.77 -7.51 -12.07
C ARG A 477 8.20 -8.04 -12.24
N ILE A 478 9.16 -7.13 -12.16
CA ILE A 478 10.60 -7.44 -12.15
C ILE A 478 11.16 -7.10 -10.76
N PRO A 479 12.03 -7.93 -10.17
CA PRO A 479 12.68 -7.60 -8.89
C PRO A 479 13.47 -6.29 -8.93
N VAL A 480 13.49 -5.54 -7.82
CA VAL A 480 14.09 -4.19 -7.72
C VAL A 480 15.56 -4.16 -8.19
N HIS A 481 16.42 -5.08 -7.72
CA HIS A 481 17.83 -5.16 -8.13
C HIS A 481 18.04 -5.35 -9.65
N MET A 482 17.08 -5.99 -10.34
CA MET A 482 17.13 -6.12 -11.79
C MET A 482 16.75 -4.80 -12.48
N ILE A 483 15.84 -4.02 -11.91
CA ILE A 483 15.47 -2.69 -12.41
C ILE A 483 16.62 -1.69 -12.21
N GLU A 484 17.30 -1.73 -11.06
CA GLU A 484 18.54 -0.99 -10.83
C GLU A 484 19.59 -1.32 -11.89
N THR A 485 19.77 -2.62 -12.19
CA THR A 485 20.69 -3.07 -13.25
C THR A 485 20.29 -2.52 -14.62
N ILE A 486 18.99 -2.52 -14.96
CA ILE A 486 18.46 -1.95 -16.22
C ILE A 486 18.75 -0.45 -16.28
N ASN A 487 18.50 0.29 -15.20
CA ASN A 487 18.75 1.73 -15.14
C ASN A 487 20.25 2.05 -15.27
N LYS A 488 21.11 1.24 -14.63
CA LYS A 488 22.57 1.35 -14.75
C LYS A 488 23.02 1.13 -16.20
N ILE A 489 22.49 0.10 -16.87
CA ILE A 489 22.74 -0.14 -18.30
C ILE A 489 22.27 1.03 -19.15
N ASN A 490 21.06 1.55 -18.93
CA ASN A 490 20.53 2.69 -19.70
C ASN A 490 21.34 3.98 -19.48
N ARG A 491 21.84 4.22 -18.26
CA ARG A 491 22.71 5.36 -17.93
C ARG A 491 24.03 5.28 -18.70
N VAL A 492 24.72 4.13 -18.61
CA VAL A 492 25.98 3.91 -19.34
C VAL A 492 25.75 3.89 -20.86
N SER A 493 24.62 3.35 -21.32
CA SER A 493 24.27 3.35 -22.74
C SER A 493 24.09 4.78 -23.28
N ARG A 494 23.47 5.69 -22.51
CA ARG A 494 23.35 7.11 -22.88
C ARG A 494 24.71 7.81 -22.90
N GLN A 495 25.58 7.54 -21.92
CA GLN A 495 26.95 8.07 -21.89
C GLN A 495 27.77 7.61 -23.11
N LEU A 496 27.76 6.30 -23.41
CA LEU A 496 28.47 5.75 -24.56
C LEU A 496 27.90 6.25 -25.89
N LEU A 497 26.58 6.46 -25.99
CA LEU A 497 25.96 7.05 -27.17
C LEU A 497 26.45 8.48 -27.41
N GLN A 498 26.65 9.26 -26.34
CA GLN A 498 27.21 10.62 -26.44
C GLN A 498 28.70 10.60 -26.81
N GLU A 499 29.49 9.66 -26.29
CA GLU A 499 30.92 9.52 -26.58
C GLU A 499 31.18 8.99 -28.00
N MET A 500 30.43 7.97 -28.43
CA MET A 500 30.67 7.21 -29.66
C MET A 500 29.82 7.70 -30.86
N GLY A 501 28.76 8.46 -30.60
CA GLY A 501 27.82 8.94 -31.63
C GLY A 501 26.96 7.85 -32.28
N ARG A 502 26.96 6.63 -31.73
CA ARG A 502 26.14 5.49 -32.17
C ARG A 502 25.67 4.68 -30.96
N GLU A 503 24.64 3.87 -31.13
CA GLU A 503 24.21 2.92 -30.09
C GLU A 503 25.35 1.93 -29.75
N PRO A 504 25.62 1.70 -28.46
CA PRO A 504 26.67 0.77 -28.03
C PRO A 504 26.23 -0.68 -28.21
N THR A 505 27.19 -1.55 -28.51
CA THR A 505 26.94 -2.99 -28.60
C THR A 505 26.86 -3.62 -27.19
N PRO A 506 26.17 -4.76 -27.01
CA PRO A 506 26.14 -5.46 -25.72
C PRO A 506 27.51 -5.85 -25.16
N GLU A 507 28.50 -6.06 -26.04
CA GLU A 507 29.90 -6.36 -25.67
C GLU A 507 30.58 -5.13 -25.07
N GLU A 508 30.45 -3.97 -25.72
CA GLU A 508 30.98 -2.68 -25.23
C GLU A 508 30.32 -2.27 -23.89
N LEU A 509 29.01 -2.51 -23.74
CA LEU A 509 28.30 -2.29 -22.48
C LEU A 509 28.81 -3.21 -21.37
N GLY A 510 29.05 -4.49 -21.69
CA GLY A 510 29.60 -5.47 -20.75
C GLY A 510 31.00 -5.08 -20.26
N GLU A 511 31.87 -4.64 -21.17
CA GLU A 511 33.22 -4.18 -20.84
C GLU A 511 33.18 -2.95 -19.92
N ARG A 512 32.34 -1.95 -20.22
CA ARG A 512 32.23 -0.72 -19.41
C ARG A 512 31.59 -0.94 -18.04
N LEU A 513 30.73 -1.94 -17.90
CA LEU A 513 30.01 -2.28 -16.67
C LEU A 513 30.66 -3.40 -15.86
N GLU A 514 31.75 -3.99 -16.35
CA GLU A 514 32.39 -5.19 -15.79
C GLU A 514 31.40 -6.37 -15.64
N MET A 515 30.51 -6.52 -16.63
CA MET A 515 29.49 -7.57 -16.67
C MET A 515 29.66 -8.47 -17.89
N ASP A 516 29.35 -9.75 -17.75
CA ASP A 516 29.35 -10.69 -18.86
C ASP A 516 28.32 -10.30 -19.94
N GLU A 517 28.70 -10.39 -21.21
CA GLU A 517 27.88 -10.01 -22.37
C GLU A 517 26.54 -10.78 -22.37
N VAL A 518 26.58 -12.07 -22.01
CA VAL A 518 25.39 -12.92 -21.94
C VAL A 518 24.41 -12.40 -20.90
N LYS A 519 24.91 -11.86 -19.78
CA LYS A 519 24.08 -11.27 -18.73
C LYS A 519 23.46 -9.96 -19.22
N VAL A 520 24.24 -9.08 -19.85
CA VAL A 520 23.74 -7.82 -20.44
C VAL A 520 22.63 -8.09 -21.46
N ARG A 521 22.83 -9.05 -22.37
CA ARG A 521 21.83 -9.44 -23.38
C ARG A 521 20.53 -9.96 -22.74
N LYS A 522 20.64 -10.75 -21.66
CA LYS A 522 19.46 -11.22 -20.91
C LYS A 522 18.71 -10.06 -20.25
N VAL A 523 19.43 -9.12 -19.65
CA VAL A 523 18.81 -7.94 -19.02
C VAL A 523 18.10 -7.07 -20.06
N LEU A 524 18.72 -6.80 -21.20
CA LEU A 524 18.09 -6.07 -22.31
C LEU A 524 16.84 -6.78 -22.86
N LYS A 525 16.81 -8.12 -22.84
CA LYS A 525 15.62 -8.89 -23.24
C LYS A 525 14.48 -8.74 -22.22
N ILE A 526 14.80 -8.72 -20.93
CA ILE A 526 13.83 -8.55 -19.83
C ILE A 526 13.31 -7.11 -19.77
N ALA A 527 14.12 -6.12 -20.14
CA ALA A 527 13.76 -4.70 -20.09
C ALA A 527 12.61 -4.30 -21.03
N LYS A 528 12.28 -5.13 -22.03
CA LYS A 528 11.21 -4.87 -23.01
C LYS A 528 9.83 -4.91 -22.36
N GLU A 529 8.99 -3.93 -22.70
CA GLU A 529 7.61 -3.86 -22.23
C GLU A 529 6.68 -4.62 -23.19
N PRO A 530 5.61 -5.26 -22.68
CA PRO A 530 4.60 -5.88 -23.52
C PRO A 530 3.83 -4.82 -24.32
N ILE A 531 3.48 -5.16 -25.55
CA ILE A 531 2.72 -4.29 -26.46
C ILE A 531 1.23 -4.65 -26.34
N SER A 532 0.35 -3.67 -26.50
CA SER A 532 -1.10 -3.91 -26.52
C SER A 532 -1.50 -4.72 -27.75
N MET A 533 -2.41 -5.68 -27.59
CA MET A 533 -2.98 -6.42 -28.73
C MET A 533 -3.83 -5.51 -29.63
N GLU A 534 -4.34 -4.41 -29.08
CA GLU A 534 -5.10 -3.38 -29.81
C GLU A 534 -4.19 -2.38 -30.54
N THR A 535 -2.88 -2.63 -30.59
CA THR A 535 -2.01 -1.76 -31.40
C THR A 535 -2.34 -1.99 -32.88
N PRO A 536 -2.78 -0.95 -33.62
CA PRO A 536 -3.13 -1.10 -35.02
C PRO A 536 -1.88 -1.44 -35.84
N ILE A 537 -2.05 -2.27 -36.86
CA ILE A 537 -0.99 -2.68 -37.79
C ILE A 537 -1.32 -2.20 -39.20
N GLY A 538 -0.44 -1.35 -39.73
CA GLY A 538 -0.59 -0.79 -41.07
C GLY A 538 -1.47 0.46 -41.10
N ASP A 539 -1.90 0.83 -42.31
CA ASP A 539 -2.77 2.00 -42.54
C ASP A 539 -4.27 1.61 -42.55
N ASP A 540 -4.59 0.31 -42.48
CA ASP A 540 -5.96 -0.18 -42.42
C ASP A 540 -6.46 -0.13 -40.97
N GLU A 541 -7.48 0.70 -40.69
CA GLU A 541 -8.01 0.96 -39.34
C GLU A 541 -8.61 -0.28 -38.64
N ASP A 542 -8.89 -1.36 -39.39
CA ASP A 542 -9.51 -2.57 -38.85
C ASP A 542 -8.52 -3.65 -38.38
N SER A 543 -7.23 -3.57 -38.74
CA SER A 543 -6.26 -4.64 -38.45
C SER A 543 -5.47 -4.36 -37.18
N HIS A 544 -5.62 -5.22 -36.17
CA HIS A 544 -4.93 -5.08 -34.88
C HIS A 544 -3.87 -6.17 -34.72
N LEU A 545 -2.85 -5.93 -33.87
CA LEU A 545 -1.81 -6.93 -33.59
C LEU A 545 -2.37 -8.26 -33.07
N GLY A 546 -3.47 -8.21 -32.31
CA GLY A 546 -4.16 -9.38 -31.79
C GLY A 546 -4.65 -10.35 -32.85
N ASP A 547 -5.05 -9.86 -34.03
CA ASP A 547 -5.60 -10.68 -35.12
C ASP A 547 -4.57 -11.63 -35.74
N PHE A 548 -3.28 -11.33 -35.56
CA PHE A 548 -2.17 -12.11 -36.10
C PHE A 548 -1.58 -13.13 -35.12
N ILE A 549 -2.08 -13.18 -33.88
CA ILE A 549 -1.57 -14.10 -32.86
C ILE A 549 -2.29 -15.45 -33.01
N GLU A 550 -1.58 -16.45 -33.52
CA GLU A 550 -2.10 -17.82 -33.64
C GLU A 550 -2.23 -18.52 -32.27
N ASP A 551 -3.26 -19.37 -32.13
CA ASP A 551 -3.41 -20.24 -30.96
C ASP A 551 -2.64 -21.54 -31.16
N GLY A 552 -1.46 -21.65 -30.55
CA GLY A 552 -0.63 -22.85 -30.59
C GLY A 552 -1.09 -23.99 -29.67
N THR A 553 -2.18 -23.83 -28.91
CA THR A 553 -2.67 -24.89 -28.00
C THR A 553 -3.65 -25.85 -28.66
N ILE A 554 -4.28 -25.42 -29.75
CA ILE A 554 -5.25 -26.21 -30.51
C ILE A 554 -4.50 -27.07 -31.53
N SER A 555 -4.72 -28.38 -31.49
CA SER A 555 -4.25 -29.28 -32.54
C SER A 555 -4.97 -28.98 -33.85
N SER A 556 -4.24 -29.02 -34.96
CA SER A 556 -4.86 -28.87 -36.27
C SER A 556 -5.84 -30.02 -36.51
N PRO A 557 -6.99 -29.80 -37.19
CA PRO A 557 -7.86 -30.90 -37.61
C PRO A 557 -7.14 -31.97 -38.43
N VAL A 558 -6.05 -31.60 -39.10
CA VAL A 558 -5.16 -32.54 -39.80
C VAL A 558 -4.42 -33.43 -38.80
N ASP A 559 -3.86 -32.86 -37.74
CA ASP A 559 -3.13 -33.59 -36.69
C ASP A 559 -4.07 -34.52 -35.92
N ASP A 560 -5.31 -34.08 -35.65
CA ASP A 560 -6.34 -34.92 -35.04
C ASP A 560 -6.72 -36.09 -35.95
N ALA A 561 -6.84 -35.84 -37.26
CA ALA A 561 -7.14 -36.87 -38.24
C ALA A 561 -6.00 -37.88 -38.40
N THR A 562 -4.74 -37.44 -38.38
CA THR A 562 -3.57 -38.34 -38.42
C THR A 562 -3.46 -39.16 -37.13
N ALA A 563 -3.70 -38.55 -35.96
CA ALA A 563 -3.72 -39.25 -34.68
C ALA A 563 -4.85 -40.30 -34.60
N ALA A 564 -6.06 -39.95 -35.06
CA ALA A 564 -7.18 -40.89 -35.16
C ALA A 564 -6.89 -42.02 -36.15
N GLY A 565 -6.31 -41.70 -37.32
CA GLY A 565 -5.88 -42.68 -38.31
C GLY A 565 -4.80 -43.63 -37.78
N LEU A 566 -3.83 -43.11 -37.01
CA LEU A 566 -2.83 -43.92 -36.32
C LEU A 566 -3.47 -44.85 -35.28
N GLN A 567 -4.47 -44.36 -34.53
CA GLN A 567 -5.20 -45.16 -33.56
C GLN A 567 -5.96 -46.32 -34.24
N GLU A 568 -6.59 -46.07 -35.39
CA GLU A 568 -7.28 -47.12 -36.16
C GLU A 568 -6.28 -48.14 -36.74
N ALA A 569 -5.21 -47.66 -37.39
CA ALA A 569 -4.16 -48.52 -37.94
C ALA A 569 -3.48 -49.38 -36.87
N THR A 570 -3.24 -48.83 -35.68
CA THR A 570 -2.68 -49.59 -34.55
C THR A 570 -3.66 -50.63 -34.03
N ARG A 571 -4.97 -50.35 -33.97
CA ARG A 571 -6.00 -51.35 -33.61
C ARG A 571 -6.03 -52.51 -34.61
N ASP A 572 -6.00 -52.22 -35.91
CA ASP A 572 -6.02 -53.24 -36.97
C ASP A 572 -4.78 -54.14 -36.92
N VAL A 573 -3.60 -53.55 -36.74
CA VAL A 573 -2.34 -54.29 -36.65
C VAL A 573 -2.27 -55.14 -35.37
N LEU A 574 -2.83 -54.67 -34.25
CA LEU A 574 -2.97 -55.46 -33.02
C LEU A 574 -3.99 -56.60 -33.19
N GLY A 575 -5.03 -56.42 -34.00
CA GLY A 575 -6.00 -57.48 -34.34
C GLY A 575 -5.37 -58.67 -35.08
N ASN A 576 -4.26 -58.45 -35.80
CA ASN A 576 -3.49 -59.50 -36.49
C ASN A 576 -2.53 -60.30 -35.60
N LEU A 577 -2.46 -59.98 -34.30
CA LEU A 577 -1.74 -60.76 -33.30
C LEU A 577 -2.65 -61.81 -32.65
N THR A 578 -2.06 -62.75 -31.93
CA THR A 578 -2.86 -63.65 -31.09
C THR A 578 -3.52 -62.84 -29.96
N GLU A 579 -4.72 -63.22 -29.52
CA GLU A 579 -5.48 -62.50 -28.48
C GLU A 579 -4.64 -62.22 -27.22
N ARG A 580 -3.78 -63.17 -26.84
CA ARG A 580 -2.86 -63.03 -25.70
C ARG A 580 -1.73 -62.03 -25.95
N GLU A 581 -1.17 -61.96 -27.16
CA GLU A 581 -0.12 -60.99 -27.53
C GLU A 581 -0.70 -59.57 -27.64
N ALA A 582 -1.87 -59.43 -28.28
CA ALA A 582 -2.56 -58.14 -28.43
C ALA A 582 -2.94 -57.54 -27.07
N ARG A 583 -3.53 -58.35 -26.17
CA ARG A 583 -3.96 -57.88 -24.84
C ARG A 583 -2.78 -57.51 -23.95
N VAL A 584 -1.64 -58.21 -24.03
CA VAL A 584 -0.41 -57.81 -23.33
C VAL A 584 0.10 -56.45 -23.81
N LEU A 585 0.10 -56.18 -25.13
CA LEU A 585 0.52 -54.88 -25.67
C LEU A 585 -0.46 -53.75 -25.33
N LYS A 586 -1.77 -53.99 -25.43
CA LYS A 586 -2.79 -53.00 -25.04
C LYS A 586 -2.66 -52.59 -23.57
N MET A 587 -2.48 -53.57 -22.68
CA MET A 587 -2.28 -53.32 -21.26
C MET A 587 -0.95 -52.64 -20.95
N ARG A 588 0.12 -53.01 -21.65
CA ARG A 588 1.44 -52.46 -21.39
C ARG A 588 1.59 -51.00 -21.84
N PHE A 589 0.98 -50.62 -22.96
CA PHE A 589 1.10 -49.29 -23.55
C PHE A 589 -0.16 -48.42 -23.35
N GLY A 590 -1.19 -48.92 -22.65
CA GLY A 590 -2.42 -48.16 -22.41
C GLY A 590 -3.29 -47.96 -23.65
N ILE A 591 -3.16 -48.81 -24.68
CA ILE A 591 -3.96 -48.67 -25.91
C ILE A 591 -5.40 -49.14 -25.63
N ASP A 592 -6.36 -48.25 -25.85
CA ASP A 592 -7.79 -48.43 -25.48
C ASP A 592 -8.02 -48.59 -23.97
N MET A 593 -7.08 -48.14 -23.14
CA MET A 593 -7.21 -48.17 -21.68
C MET A 593 -6.81 -46.85 -21.04
N PRO A 594 -7.41 -46.49 -19.90
CA PRO A 594 -7.15 -45.21 -19.25
C PRO A 594 -5.71 -45.09 -18.71
N THR A 595 -5.06 -46.21 -18.40
CA THR A 595 -3.70 -46.24 -17.85
C THR A 595 -2.89 -47.40 -18.44
N ASP A 596 -1.59 -47.19 -18.56
CA ASP A 596 -0.63 -48.24 -18.82
C ASP A 596 -0.42 -49.10 -17.55
N HIS A 597 -0.11 -50.37 -17.74
CA HIS A 597 0.14 -51.32 -16.66
C HIS A 597 1.59 -51.79 -16.70
N THR A 598 2.17 -52.03 -15.52
CA THR A 598 3.52 -52.57 -15.40
C THR A 598 3.56 -54.06 -15.79
N LEU A 599 4.75 -54.57 -16.15
CA LEU A 599 4.94 -56.00 -16.50
C LEU A 599 4.49 -56.96 -15.39
N GLU A 600 4.57 -56.52 -14.13
CA GLU A 600 4.15 -57.31 -12.97
C GLU A 600 2.62 -57.32 -12.82
N GLU A 601 1.97 -56.18 -13.01
CA GLU A 601 0.50 -56.07 -12.98
C GLU A 601 -0.15 -56.85 -14.13
N VAL A 602 0.40 -56.74 -15.33
CA VAL A 602 -0.01 -57.58 -16.47
C VAL A 602 0.24 -59.05 -16.17
N GLY A 603 1.37 -59.39 -15.52
CA GLY A 603 1.68 -60.75 -15.09
C GLY A 603 0.63 -61.34 -14.15
N LYS A 604 0.15 -60.54 -13.18
CA LYS A 604 -0.92 -60.93 -12.25
C LYS A 604 -2.25 -61.21 -12.97
N GLN A 605 -2.59 -60.45 -14.01
CA GLN A 605 -3.85 -60.66 -14.76
C GLN A 605 -3.83 -61.90 -15.68
N PHE A 606 -2.65 -62.32 -16.12
CA PHE A 606 -2.49 -63.51 -16.97
C PHE A 606 -2.03 -64.75 -16.20
N ASP A 607 -1.94 -64.69 -14.86
CA ASP A 607 -1.40 -65.73 -13.97
C ASP A 607 -0.01 -66.24 -14.39
N VAL A 608 0.86 -65.29 -14.74
CA VAL A 608 2.15 -65.55 -15.39
C VAL A 608 3.23 -64.67 -14.78
N THR A 609 4.45 -65.20 -14.66
CA THR A 609 5.60 -64.44 -14.15
C THR A 609 5.90 -63.20 -15.01
N ARG A 610 6.36 -62.12 -14.39
CA ARG A 610 6.83 -60.89 -15.05
C ARG A 610 7.72 -61.15 -16.28
N GLU A 611 8.70 -62.03 -16.14
CA GLU A 611 9.66 -62.34 -17.23
C GLU A 611 8.97 -62.98 -18.44
N ARG A 612 7.91 -63.76 -18.20
CA ARG A 612 7.15 -64.38 -19.28
C ARG A 612 6.27 -63.37 -20.01
N ILE A 613 5.75 -62.33 -19.35
CA ILE A 613 5.09 -61.20 -20.04
C ILE A 613 6.09 -60.44 -20.91
N ARG A 614 7.30 -60.16 -20.40
CA ARG A 614 8.38 -59.52 -21.18
C ARG A 614 8.74 -60.32 -22.44
N GLN A 615 8.78 -61.65 -22.34
CA GLN A 615 9.00 -62.52 -23.50
C GLN A 615 7.86 -62.45 -24.52
N ILE A 616 6.61 -62.40 -24.07
CA ILE A 616 5.43 -62.27 -24.94
C ILE A 616 5.44 -60.91 -25.65
N GLU A 617 5.75 -59.83 -24.93
CA GLU A 617 5.89 -58.48 -25.48
C GLU A 617 7.00 -58.44 -26.55
N ALA A 618 8.22 -58.89 -26.23
CA ALA A 618 9.33 -58.90 -27.18
C ALA A 618 9.01 -59.73 -28.43
N LYS A 619 8.31 -60.87 -28.27
CA LYS A 619 7.85 -61.70 -29.37
C LYS A 619 6.81 -60.99 -30.23
N ALA A 620 5.85 -60.30 -29.60
CA ALA A 620 4.81 -59.54 -30.29
C ALA A 620 5.42 -58.36 -31.08
N LEU A 621 6.31 -57.57 -30.46
CA LEU A 621 7.05 -56.49 -31.13
C LEU A 621 7.90 -57.00 -32.29
N ARG A 622 8.55 -58.17 -32.15
CA ARG A 622 9.32 -58.78 -33.25
C ARG A 622 8.42 -59.19 -34.42
N LYS A 623 7.20 -59.68 -34.17
CA LYS A 623 6.21 -59.97 -35.22
C LYS A 623 5.71 -58.69 -35.90
N LEU A 624 5.46 -57.63 -35.13
CA LEU A 624 5.02 -56.34 -35.65
C LEU A 624 6.09 -55.64 -36.51
N ARG A 625 7.37 -55.87 -36.22
CA ARG A 625 8.51 -55.38 -37.03
C ARG A 625 8.67 -56.08 -38.38
N HIS A 626 7.90 -57.13 -38.69
CA HIS A 626 8.00 -57.77 -40.00
C HIS A 626 7.46 -56.81 -41.08
N PRO A 627 8.15 -56.62 -42.23
CA PRO A 627 7.82 -55.60 -43.23
C PRO A 627 6.34 -55.59 -43.64
N SER A 628 5.75 -56.76 -43.83
CA SER A 628 4.34 -56.93 -44.23
C SER A 628 3.31 -56.40 -43.22
N ARG A 629 3.71 -56.16 -41.96
CA ARG A 629 2.83 -55.64 -40.88
C ARG A 629 3.23 -54.23 -40.47
N SER A 630 4.53 -53.91 -40.54
CA SER A 630 5.04 -52.58 -40.21
C SER A 630 4.79 -51.55 -41.30
N GLU A 631 4.60 -51.95 -42.56
CA GLU A 631 4.43 -51.02 -43.70
C GLU A 631 3.31 -50.01 -43.47
N HIS A 632 2.15 -50.43 -42.95
CA HIS A 632 1.02 -49.54 -42.67
C HIS A 632 1.23 -48.61 -41.48
N LEU A 633 2.05 -49.01 -40.50
CA LEU A 633 2.39 -48.13 -39.37
C LEU A 633 3.58 -47.22 -39.69
N ARG A 634 4.41 -47.61 -40.66
CA ARG A 634 5.58 -46.86 -41.08
C ARG A 634 5.21 -45.57 -41.82
N SER A 635 4.04 -45.50 -42.44
CA SER A 635 3.55 -44.26 -43.07
C SER A 635 3.19 -43.16 -42.07
N PHE A 636 2.94 -43.51 -40.80
CA PHE A 636 2.66 -42.55 -39.73
C PHE A 636 3.90 -42.11 -38.95
N LEU A 637 5.02 -42.81 -39.15
CA LEU A 637 6.32 -42.26 -38.80
C LEU A 637 6.63 -41.28 -39.91
N GLU A 638 6.27 -40.01 -39.70
CA GLU A 638 6.77 -38.92 -40.52
C GLU A 638 8.28 -39.14 -40.69
N ASN A 639 8.73 -39.24 -41.94
CA ASN A 639 10.16 -39.29 -42.20
C ASN A 639 10.72 -37.93 -41.77
N ASP A 640 11.56 -37.92 -40.73
CA ASP A 640 12.75 -37.08 -40.78
C ASP A 640 13.58 -37.43 -42.04
#